data_AF-A0A7S9Z1Z1-F1
#
_entry.id   AF-A0A7S9Z1Z1-F1
#
_cell.length_a   1.000
_cell.length_b   1.000
_cell.length_c   1.000
_cell.angle_alpha   90.00
_cell.angle_beta   90.00
_cell.angle_gamma   90.00
#
_symmetry.space_group_name_H-M   'P 1'
#
loop_
_entity.id
_entity.type
_entity.pdbx_description
1 polymer ?
#
loop_
_entity_poly.entity_id
_entity_poly.type
_entity_poly.pdbx_seq_one_letter_code
_entity_poly.pdbx_strand_id
1 'polypeptide(L)'
;MFDIVIRNARVCDGSGSPIFNGSVAVRDGRIVAIGEVEGPAKEIVDAGGLVLAPGFIDQHTHFDAQLLWDRLAEPSLEHGVTTVVTGNCSLSLAPVKPEHHDYLGGTFRKIEEMPAEAMDAGVKWNWQTFDDYLKLIKQDLGINVAPVVGHSLLRLWVMGFDARSRRATPAEIAGMRELLRECFKAGAVAMSTSWVDVDVDNRPVPCRLGEPDELDALCAVISEFGGTLQVVPEFFLVDMLMVRIDILADLSRKHGITCTFSPIFDSEAYPENVGMAVERSRLQSANGARVIPQMQVRSIDIAFELNATSSLVSTMPRWWAMLAAGRDATKAALRDPEQRKQLVEDALNVVPPLGLKLDFNEAIVKRAMLPDHQPLLGRKLKDIAAERGTTSVDVMIDIALAEDLNASFGLEDLAHDNADKIGRYLADKHVAIGAADGGAHLARFATYGDTGLLFSRYVRSGLIPIEEAVRKLTSHGAQVWGLKNRGEIKVGYAADLVLFDDQTIDRGPEIVVHDLPGGKGFRYLRRASGVSKVWVNGALTYDGETGYSGKRCGTIAAGGAGSIPAAPGRSPEPLRRWVYPQSSDSWEKMAQRTLPDLPVDEAVSQLQSWNLYLAYRLAPAEITPQDILFIEPPVAA
;
A
#
# COMPACT_ATOMS: atom_id res chain seq x y z
N MET A 1 -41.88 0.94 -5.61
CA MET A 1 -41.12 0.10 -6.56
C MET A 1 -39.66 0.17 -6.18
N PHE A 2 -38.95 -0.96 -6.15
CA PHE A 2 -37.49 -1.00 -5.94
C PHE A 2 -36.75 -0.89 -7.27
N ASP A 3 -35.48 -0.50 -7.24
CA ASP A 3 -34.63 -0.57 -8.43
C ASP A 3 -34.17 -2.01 -8.63
N ILE A 4 -33.61 -2.62 -7.59
CA ILE A 4 -33.14 -4.01 -7.61
C ILE A 4 -33.66 -4.74 -6.38
N VAL A 5 -34.05 -6.00 -6.53
CA VAL A 5 -34.18 -6.94 -5.41
C VAL A 5 -33.33 -8.17 -5.71
N ILE A 6 -32.35 -8.44 -4.84
CA ILE A 6 -31.53 -9.65 -4.89
C ILE A 6 -32.17 -10.66 -3.93
N ARG A 7 -32.63 -11.80 -4.44
CA ARG A 7 -33.35 -12.85 -3.68
C ARG A 7 -32.48 -14.07 -3.47
N ASN A 8 -32.86 -14.91 -2.49
CA ASN A 8 -32.27 -16.22 -2.23
C ASN A 8 -30.74 -16.18 -2.01
N ALA A 9 -30.24 -15.12 -1.36
CA ALA A 9 -28.83 -14.97 -1.08
C ALA A 9 -28.46 -15.50 0.31
N ARG A 10 -27.23 -16.01 0.44
CA ARG A 10 -26.54 -16.14 1.73
C ARG A 10 -25.94 -14.77 2.07
N VAL A 11 -26.64 -13.99 2.88
CA VAL A 11 -26.23 -12.61 3.22
C VAL A 11 -25.14 -12.64 4.29
N CYS A 12 -23.93 -12.24 3.91
CA CYS A 12 -22.82 -11.95 4.82
C CYS A 12 -22.71 -10.42 4.94
N ASP A 13 -23.34 -9.85 5.97
CA ASP A 13 -23.61 -8.41 6.03
C ASP A 13 -22.37 -7.51 6.25
N GLY A 14 -21.19 -8.11 6.47
CA GLY A 14 -19.95 -7.41 6.74
C GLY A 14 -19.76 -6.97 8.18
N SER A 15 -20.71 -7.20 9.09
CA SER A 15 -20.57 -6.86 10.51
C SER A 15 -19.71 -7.85 11.30
N GLY A 16 -19.48 -9.05 10.74
CA GLY A 16 -18.92 -10.21 11.44
C GLY A 16 -19.97 -11.11 12.11
N SER A 17 -21.26 -10.79 11.94
CA SER A 17 -22.37 -11.65 12.36
C SER A 17 -22.51 -12.88 11.46
N PRO A 18 -23.07 -14.01 11.95
CA PRO A 18 -23.27 -15.21 11.14
C PRO A 18 -24.08 -14.97 9.87
N ILE A 19 -23.71 -15.66 8.78
CA ILE A 19 -24.45 -15.63 7.52
C ILE A 19 -25.90 -16.11 7.72
N PHE A 20 -26.85 -15.44 7.06
CA PHE A 20 -28.26 -15.86 7.02
C PHE A 20 -28.82 -15.84 5.60
N ASN A 21 -29.86 -16.63 5.35
CA ASN A 21 -30.54 -16.63 4.06
C ASN A 21 -31.55 -15.46 3.99
N GLY A 22 -31.52 -14.69 2.91
CA GLY A 22 -32.43 -13.56 2.77
C GLY A 22 -32.37 -12.87 1.41
N SER A 23 -33.05 -11.74 1.34
CA SER A 23 -33.09 -10.83 0.19
C SER A 23 -32.62 -9.44 0.58
N VAL A 24 -32.14 -8.67 -0.40
CA VAL A 24 -31.74 -7.27 -0.23
C VAL A 24 -32.43 -6.42 -1.31
N ALA A 25 -33.11 -5.37 -0.89
CA ALA A 25 -33.75 -4.39 -1.78
C ALA A 25 -32.92 -3.11 -1.87
N VAL A 26 -32.76 -2.62 -3.09
CA VAL A 26 -32.05 -1.39 -3.42
C VAL A 26 -33.01 -0.38 -4.03
N ARG A 27 -32.91 0.88 -3.60
CA ARG A 27 -33.58 2.03 -4.20
C ARG A 27 -32.67 3.26 -4.13
N ASP A 28 -32.57 4.00 -5.23
CA ASP A 28 -31.80 5.24 -5.35
C ASP A 28 -30.33 5.06 -4.89
N GLY A 29 -29.74 3.93 -5.30
CA GLY A 29 -28.36 3.56 -4.97
C GLY A 29 -28.12 3.20 -3.49
N ARG A 30 -29.19 2.99 -2.70
CA ARG A 30 -29.11 2.65 -1.28
C ARG A 30 -29.86 1.37 -0.96
N ILE A 31 -29.39 0.69 0.08
CA ILE A 31 -30.07 -0.46 0.66
C ILE A 31 -31.28 0.04 1.46
N VAL A 32 -32.47 -0.49 1.17
CA VAL A 32 -33.73 -0.03 1.80
C VAL A 32 -34.48 -1.13 2.56
N ALA A 33 -34.20 -2.41 2.32
CA ALA A 33 -34.72 -3.52 3.10
C ALA A 33 -33.80 -4.76 3.00
N ILE A 34 -33.79 -5.58 4.06
CA ILE A 34 -32.95 -6.78 4.20
C ILE A 34 -33.81 -7.87 4.86
N GLY A 35 -33.64 -9.14 4.44
CA GLY A 35 -34.39 -10.28 4.96
C GLY A 35 -35.53 -10.64 4.02
N GLU A 36 -36.77 -10.69 4.53
CA GLU A 36 -37.95 -10.90 3.70
C GLU A 36 -38.35 -9.59 3.01
N VAL A 37 -38.26 -9.57 1.68
CA VAL A 37 -38.52 -8.38 0.86
C VAL A 37 -39.67 -8.64 -0.10
N GLU A 38 -40.81 -8.00 0.17
CA GLU A 38 -42.01 -8.04 -0.68
C GLU A 38 -42.13 -6.77 -1.54
N GLY A 39 -42.71 -6.93 -2.74
CA GLY A 39 -43.06 -5.81 -3.62
C GLY A 39 -42.34 -5.83 -4.98
N PRO A 40 -42.78 -4.97 -5.92
CA PRO A 40 -42.25 -4.93 -7.28
C PRO A 40 -40.88 -4.23 -7.34
N ALA A 41 -40.00 -4.76 -8.18
CA ALA A 41 -38.69 -4.20 -8.50
C ALA A 41 -38.53 -4.05 -10.03
N LYS A 42 -37.71 -3.09 -10.48
CA LYS A 42 -37.36 -2.96 -11.91
C LYS A 42 -36.52 -4.15 -12.36
N GLU A 43 -35.61 -4.60 -11.50
CA GLU A 43 -34.77 -5.78 -11.70
C GLU A 43 -34.91 -6.73 -10.51
N ILE A 44 -35.04 -8.02 -10.79
CA ILE A 44 -35.02 -9.08 -9.79
C ILE A 44 -33.85 -10.00 -10.14
N VAL A 45 -32.93 -10.15 -9.21
CA VAL A 45 -31.76 -11.02 -9.33
C VAL A 45 -31.96 -12.21 -8.40
N ASP A 46 -31.91 -13.42 -8.94
CA ASP A 46 -31.86 -14.63 -8.13
C ASP A 46 -30.41 -14.96 -7.82
N ALA A 47 -30.03 -14.92 -6.54
CA ALA A 47 -28.66 -15.21 -6.10
C ALA A 47 -28.36 -16.72 -6.10
N GLY A 48 -29.37 -17.60 -6.19
CA GLY A 48 -29.15 -19.05 -6.27
C GLY A 48 -28.38 -19.65 -5.08
N GLY A 49 -28.44 -19.02 -3.89
CA GLY A 49 -27.68 -19.44 -2.71
C GLY A 49 -26.22 -18.97 -2.68
N LEU A 50 -25.78 -18.14 -3.62
CA LEU A 50 -24.46 -17.47 -3.57
C LEU A 50 -24.38 -16.49 -2.39
N VAL A 51 -23.15 -16.15 -2.00
CA VAL A 51 -22.88 -15.20 -0.92
C VAL A 51 -23.05 -13.78 -1.44
N LEU A 52 -23.93 -13.01 -0.80
CA LEU A 52 -24.06 -11.57 -1.01
C LEU A 52 -23.39 -10.84 0.16
N ALA A 53 -22.41 -10.02 -0.16
CA ALA A 53 -21.65 -9.21 0.80
C ALA A 53 -21.62 -7.73 0.39
N PRO A 54 -21.24 -6.81 1.29
CA PRO A 54 -20.85 -5.47 0.87
C PRO A 54 -19.69 -5.58 -0.11
N GLY A 55 -19.65 -4.69 -1.09
CA GLY A 55 -18.52 -4.60 -2.01
C GLY A 55 -17.20 -4.39 -1.26
N PHE A 56 -16.15 -5.08 -1.69
CA PHE A 56 -14.86 -5.03 -1.01
C PHE A 56 -14.21 -3.65 -1.16
N ILE A 57 -13.37 -3.31 -0.18
CA ILE A 57 -12.61 -2.07 -0.10
C ILE A 57 -11.13 -2.43 -0.20
N ASP A 58 -10.49 -2.01 -1.27
CA ASP A 58 -9.04 -2.10 -1.40
C ASP A 58 -8.41 -0.91 -0.66
N GLN A 59 -7.79 -1.23 0.48
CA GLN A 59 -7.33 -0.26 1.46
C GLN A 59 -5.99 0.37 1.11
N HIS A 60 -5.27 -0.17 0.13
CA HIS A 60 -3.92 0.29 -0.17
C HIS A 60 -3.63 0.18 -1.65
N THR A 61 -3.87 1.29 -2.37
CA THR A 61 -3.70 1.35 -3.83
C THR A 61 -2.89 2.58 -4.23
N HIS A 62 -2.33 2.47 -5.43
CA HIS A 62 -1.62 3.49 -6.18
C HIS A 62 -2.32 3.74 -7.53
N PHE A 63 -3.65 3.61 -7.56
CA PHE A 63 -4.48 3.86 -8.74
C PHE A 63 -4.58 5.34 -9.11
N ASP A 64 -3.96 6.26 -8.36
CA ASP A 64 -4.00 7.71 -8.58
C ASP A 64 -3.82 8.09 -10.06
N ALA A 65 -2.79 7.52 -10.68
CA ALA A 65 -2.49 7.69 -12.09
C ALA A 65 -3.44 6.88 -12.96
N GLN A 66 -3.64 5.58 -12.67
CA GLN A 66 -4.50 4.70 -13.48
C GLN A 66 -5.90 5.27 -13.67
N LEU A 67 -6.47 5.86 -12.62
CA LEU A 67 -7.79 6.46 -12.69
C LEU A 67 -7.90 7.51 -13.79
N LEU A 68 -6.81 8.19 -14.18
CA LEU A 68 -6.81 9.22 -15.23
C LEU A 68 -7.09 8.69 -16.64
N TRP A 69 -6.78 7.42 -16.93
CA TRP A 69 -7.10 6.77 -18.21
C TRP A 69 -8.11 5.62 -18.08
N ASP A 70 -8.22 5.02 -16.89
CA ASP A 70 -9.11 3.92 -16.57
C ASP A 70 -9.89 4.22 -15.29
N ARG A 71 -11.09 4.78 -15.48
CA ARG A 71 -12.00 5.16 -14.39
C ARG A 71 -12.70 3.97 -13.72
N LEU A 72 -12.47 2.75 -14.20
CA LEU A 72 -12.97 1.51 -13.60
C LEU A 72 -11.95 0.87 -12.65
N ALA A 73 -10.69 1.33 -12.70
CA ALA A 73 -9.56 0.74 -11.98
C ALA A 73 -9.42 -0.77 -12.25
N GLU A 74 -9.54 -1.21 -13.51
CA GLU A 74 -9.45 -2.62 -13.89
C GLU A 74 -8.13 -3.25 -13.41
N PRO A 75 -8.15 -4.45 -12.82
CA PRO A 75 -9.28 -5.38 -12.68
C PRO A 75 -10.07 -5.30 -11.34
N SER A 76 -10.12 -4.17 -10.64
CA SER A 76 -10.69 -4.09 -9.28
C SER A 76 -12.11 -4.64 -9.15
N LEU A 77 -13.03 -4.24 -10.06
CA LEU A 77 -14.43 -4.65 -9.99
C LEU A 77 -14.62 -6.16 -10.16
N GLU A 78 -13.87 -6.82 -11.04
CA GLU A 78 -13.97 -8.29 -11.20
C GLU A 78 -13.50 -9.04 -9.95
N HIS A 79 -12.64 -8.42 -9.13
CA HIS A 79 -12.19 -8.95 -7.84
C HIS A 79 -13.13 -8.61 -6.66
N GLY A 80 -14.34 -8.13 -6.94
CA GLY A 80 -15.35 -7.78 -5.94
C GLY A 80 -15.13 -6.40 -5.28
N VAL A 81 -14.11 -5.65 -5.70
CA VAL A 81 -13.76 -4.35 -5.12
C VAL A 81 -14.67 -3.26 -5.68
N THR A 82 -15.29 -2.49 -4.79
CA THR A 82 -16.18 -1.37 -5.14
C THR A 82 -15.64 -0.01 -4.71
N THR A 83 -14.64 0.00 -3.83
CA THR A 83 -13.99 1.21 -3.33
C THR A 83 -12.47 0.99 -3.26
N VAL A 84 -11.70 1.96 -3.76
CA VAL A 84 -10.24 1.97 -3.65
C VAL A 84 -9.77 3.16 -2.82
N VAL A 85 -8.76 2.93 -1.97
CA VAL A 85 -8.08 3.98 -1.22
C VAL A 85 -6.79 4.33 -1.93
N THR A 86 -6.71 5.55 -2.47
CA THR A 86 -5.61 6.05 -3.32
C THR A 86 -4.74 7.04 -2.55
N GLY A 87 -3.53 7.32 -3.00
CA GLY A 87 -2.66 8.32 -2.37
C GLY A 87 -1.91 7.81 -1.15
N ASN A 88 -1.64 6.50 -1.06
CA ASN A 88 -0.88 5.90 0.05
C ASN A 88 0.63 6.23 -0.03
N CYS A 89 1.38 5.94 1.03
CA CYS A 89 2.85 6.01 1.06
C CYS A 89 3.43 7.41 0.82
N SER A 90 2.64 8.47 1.04
CA SER A 90 2.98 9.85 0.68
C SER A 90 2.96 10.14 -0.84
N LEU A 91 2.55 9.15 -1.64
CA LEU A 91 2.50 9.22 -3.10
C LEU A 91 1.07 9.43 -3.57
N SER A 92 0.75 10.68 -3.83
CA SER A 92 -0.53 11.11 -4.43
C SER A 92 -0.24 12.00 -5.63
N LEU A 93 -1.25 12.33 -6.43
CA LEU A 93 -1.11 13.21 -7.61
C LEU A 93 -1.51 14.66 -7.37
N ALA A 94 -2.01 15.00 -6.19
CA ALA A 94 -2.41 16.36 -5.84
C ALA A 94 -2.27 16.61 -4.33
N PRO A 95 -2.09 17.87 -3.89
CA PRO A 95 -1.90 19.07 -4.70
C PRO A 95 -0.48 19.17 -5.30
N VAL A 96 -0.34 19.69 -6.51
CA VAL A 96 0.96 19.80 -7.20
C VAL A 96 1.04 21.06 -8.05
N LYS A 97 2.20 21.73 -8.03
CA LYS A 97 2.46 22.91 -8.87
C LYS A 97 3.12 22.50 -10.20
N PRO A 98 2.96 23.29 -11.28
CA PRO A 98 3.51 22.97 -12.60
C PRO A 98 5.01 22.65 -12.60
N GLU A 99 5.80 23.37 -11.80
CA GLU A 99 7.24 23.17 -11.68
C GLU A 99 7.65 21.82 -11.06
N HIS A 100 6.72 21.08 -10.46
CA HIS A 100 6.99 19.80 -9.79
C HIS A 100 6.48 18.57 -10.57
N HIS A 101 5.83 18.74 -11.72
CA HIS A 101 5.23 17.63 -12.47
C HIS A 101 6.25 16.57 -12.91
N ASP A 102 7.39 16.99 -13.47
CA ASP A 102 8.44 16.08 -13.95
C ASP A 102 9.07 15.29 -12.79
N TYR A 103 9.26 15.95 -11.65
CA TYR A 103 9.77 15.32 -10.42
C TYR A 103 8.79 14.26 -9.90
N LEU A 104 7.50 14.61 -9.81
CA LEU A 104 6.47 13.69 -9.34
C LEU A 104 6.32 12.49 -10.28
N GLY A 105 6.27 12.73 -11.59
CA GLY A 105 6.27 11.67 -12.61
C GLY A 105 7.52 10.79 -12.54
N GLY A 106 8.70 11.36 -12.32
CA GLY A 106 9.93 10.62 -12.04
C GLY A 106 9.84 9.74 -10.79
N THR A 107 9.21 10.25 -9.74
CA THR A 107 9.07 9.54 -8.46
C THR A 107 8.10 8.37 -8.57
N PHE A 108 6.94 8.53 -9.22
CA PHE A 108 6.01 7.41 -9.52
C PHE A 108 6.67 6.33 -10.39
N ARG A 109 7.41 6.73 -11.44
CA ARG A 109 8.15 5.78 -12.30
C ARG A 109 9.18 4.95 -11.54
N LYS A 110 9.71 5.48 -10.44
CA LYS A 110 10.72 4.81 -9.64
C LYS A 110 10.14 3.96 -8.52
N ILE A 111 9.28 4.52 -7.69
CA ILE A 111 8.75 3.83 -6.51
C ILE A 111 7.70 2.81 -6.95
N GLU A 112 6.73 3.26 -7.75
CA GLU A 112 5.64 2.40 -8.25
C GLU A 112 6.04 1.61 -9.51
N GLU A 113 7.28 1.77 -9.99
CA GLU A 113 7.80 1.15 -11.21
C GLU A 113 6.84 1.26 -12.41
N MET A 114 6.14 2.39 -12.49
CA MET A 114 5.20 2.67 -13.58
C MET A 114 5.95 2.90 -14.89
N PRO A 115 5.53 2.28 -16.00
CA PRO A 115 6.16 2.51 -17.31
C PRO A 115 6.09 3.98 -17.72
N ALA A 116 7.23 4.54 -18.12
CA ALA A 116 7.34 5.96 -18.44
C ALA A 116 6.35 6.41 -19.53
N GLU A 117 6.22 5.62 -20.61
CA GLU A 117 5.29 5.94 -21.69
C GLU A 117 3.83 5.96 -21.22
N ALA A 118 3.45 5.04 -20.32
CA ALA A 118 2.10 4.99 -19.75
C ALA A 118 1.83 6.23 -18.88
N MET A 119 2.81 6.65 -18.08
CA MET A 119 2.71 7.86 -17.26
C MET A 119 2.59 9.11 -18.14
N ASP A 120 3.48 9.27 -19.12
CA ASP A 120 3.53 10.47 -19.98
C ASP A 120 2.29 10.56 -20.90
N ALA A 121 1.77 9.42 -21.37
CA ALA A 121 0.57 9.36 -22.18
C ALA A 121 -0.72 9.50 -21.35
N GLY A 122 -0.79 8.83 -20.21
CA GLY A 122 -2.00 8.73 -19.36
C GLY A 122 -2.21 9.90 -18.41
N VAL A 123 -1.14 10.60 -18.00
CA VAL A 123 -1.20 11.70 -17.03
C VAL A 123 -1.05 13.04 -17.74
N LYS A 124 -2.19 13.70 -18.00
CA LYS A 124 -2.24 15.06 -18.57
C LYS A 124 -2.48 16.07 -17.48
N TRP A 125 -1.41 16.70 -17.01
CA TRP A 125 -1.46 17.68 -15.92
C TRP A 125 -2.29 18.92 -16.28
N ASN A 126 -3.56 18.92 -15.86
CA ASN A 126 -4.51 20.02 -16.04
C ASN A 126 -5.21 20.41 -14.73
N TRP A 127 -4.62 20.03 -13.59
CA TRP A 127 -5.01 20.41 -12.24
C TRP A 127 -3.81 20.95 -11.49
N GLN A 128 -4.05 21.63 -10.37
CA GLN A 128 -3.01 21.95 -9.39
C GLN A 128 -3.48 21.66 -7.97
N THR A 129 -4.69 22.09 -7.64
CA THR A 129 -5.24 21.87 -6.30
C THR A 129 -5.80 20.45 -6.15
N PHE A 130 -5.98 20.02 -4.91
CA PHE A 130 -6.63 18.74 -4.61
C PHE A 130 -8.09 18.72 -5.11
N ASP A 131 -8.80 19.83 -4.99
CA ASP A 131 -10.18 19.97 -5.48
C ASP A 131 -10.27 19.85 -7.00
N ASP A 132 -9.33 20.46 -7.75
CA ASP A 132 -9.26 20.33 -9.20
C ASP A 132 -9.05 18.87 -9.63
N TYR A 133 -8.14 18.16 -8.96
CA TYR A 133 -7.90 16.74 -9.21
C TYR A 133 -9.15 15.89 -8.94
N LEU A 134 -9.81 16.09 -7.78
CA LEU A 134 -11.02 15.34 -7.45
C LEU A 134 -12.16 15.64 -8.43
N LYS A 135 -12.32 16.90 -8.85
CA LYS A 135 -13.30 17.29 -9.88
C LYS A 135 -13.01 16.65 -11.23
N LEU A 136 -11.73 16.53 -11.61
CA LEU A 136 -11.32 15.87 -12.85
C LEU A 136 -11.69 14.38 -12.82
N ILE A 137 -11.31 13.66 -11.76
CA ILE A 137 -11.53 12.22 -11.72
C ILE A 137 -13.01 11.86 -11.61
N LYS A 138 -13.78 12.67 -10.86
CA LYS A 138 -15.20 12.40 -10.53
C LYS A 138 -16.14 12.35 -11.74
N GLN A 139 -15.80 12.98 -12.86
CA GLN A 139 -16.73 13.13 -14.01
C GLN A 139 -17.23 11.79 -14.56
N ASP A 140 -16.38 10.76 -14.55
CA ASP A 140 -16.66 9.47 -15.18
C ASP A 140 -16.21 8.29 -14.31
N LEU A 141 -16.22 8.39 -12.98
CA LEU A 141 -15.84 7.27 -12.10
C LEU A 141 -16.81 6.10 -12.23
N GLY A 142 -16.28 4.89 -12.45
CA GLY A 142 -17.05 3.64 -12.32
C GLY A 142 -16.91 2.97 -10.96
N ILE A 143 -15.79 3.21 -10.27
CA ILE A 143 -15.50 2.71 -8.91
C ILE A 143 -15.53 3.86 -7.88
N ASN A 144 -15.84 3.58 -6.62
CA ASN A 144 -15.70 4.58 -5.57
C ASN A 144 -14.21 4.82 -5.24
N VAL A 145 -13.87 6.06 -4.89
CA VAL A 145 -12.51 6.45 -4.54
C VAL A 145 -12.52 7.14 -3.18
N ALA A 146 -11.70 6.67 -2.25
CA ALA A 146 -11.41 7.34 -0.99
C ALA A 146 -10.01 7.98 -1.08
N PRO A 147 -9.91 9.28 -1.38
CA PRO A 147 -8.63 9.89 -1.70
C PRO A 147 -7.83 10.27 -0.45
N VAL A 148 -6.54 9.94 -0.43
CA VAL A 148 -5.59 10.29 0.62
C VAL A 148 -4.62 11.33 0.08
N VAL A 149 -4.30 12.36 0.87
CA VAL A 149 -3.31 13.38 0.49
C VAL A 149 -1.92 12.99 0.98
N GLY A 150 -0.93 13.04 0.08
CA GLY A 150 0.46 12.71 0.40
C GLY A 150 1.19 13.86 1.08
N HIS A 151 1.82 13.58 2.23
CA HIS A 151 2.61 14.53 3.00
C HIS A 151 3.76 15.16 2.18
N SER A 152 4.39 14.41 1.28
CA SER A 152 5.45 14.91 0.40
C SER A 152 4.96 16.04 -0.51
N LEU A 153 3.71 15.96 -0.98
CA LEU A 153 3.11 17.00 -1.82
C LEU A 153 2.76 18.26 -1.03
N LEU A 154 2.35 18.13 0.24
CA LEU A 154 2.15 19.29 1.12
C LEU A 154 3.46 20.07 1.28
N ARG A 155 4.56 19.37 1.54
CA ARG A 155 5.89 20.00 1.66
C ARG A 155 6.33 20.64 0.34
N LEU A 156 6.23 19.93 -0.78
CA LEU A 156 6.60 20.49 -2.09
C LEU A 156 5.77 21.72 -2.44
N TRP A 157 4.47 21.72 -2.14
CA TRP A 157 3.61 22.86 -2.41
C TRP A 157 4.08 24.12 -1.67
N VAL A 158 4.40 23.99 -0.38
CA VAL A 158 4.72 25.13 0.49
C VAL A 158 6.18 25.55 0.38
N MET A 159 7.10 24.58 0.31
CA MET A 159 8.54 24.80 0.40
C MET A 159 9.25 24.75 -0.97
N GLY A 160 8.59 24.23 -2.01
CA GLY A 160 9.26 23.92 -3.28
C GLY A 160 10.31 22.81 -3.12
N PHE A 161 11.35 22.81 -3.94
CA PHE A 161 12.41 21.79 -3.90
C PHE A 161 13.28 21.83 -2.63
N ASP A 162 13.21 22.89 -1.82
CA ASP A 162 13.82 22.92 -0.48
C ASP A 162 13.26 21.81 0.43
N ALA A 163 12.03 21.35 0.16
CA ALA A 163 11.41 20.24 0.86
C ALA A 163 12.26 18.95 0.89
N ARG A 164 13.21 18.83 -0.05
CA ARG A 164 14.09 17.66 -0.26
C ARG A 164 15.43 17.76 0.44
N SER A 165 15.72 18.89 1.10
CA SER A 165 17.05 19.15 1.68
C SER A 165 17.02 19.72 3.09
N ARG A 166 15.88 20.27 3.53
CA ARG A 166 15.76 20.86 4.86
C ARG A 166 14.39 20.61 5.51
N ARG A 167 14.33 20.82 6.82
CA ARG A 167 13.10 20.89 7.61
C ARG A 167 12.24 22.09 7.21
N ALA A 168 10.95 22.02 7.55
CA ALA A 168 10.05 23.17 7.45
C ALA A 168 10.29 24.17 8.59
N THR A 169 10.13 25.45 8.29
CA THR A 169 10.03 26.54 9.26
C THR A 169 8.62 26.57 9.87
N PRO A 170 8.42 27.23 11.03
CA PRO A 170 7.08 27.36 11.62
C PRO A 170 6.03 27.96 10.68
N ALA A 171 6.41 28.91 9.82
CA ALA A 171 5.51 29.51 8.83
C ALA A 171 5.15 28.51 7.71
N GLU A 172 6.09 27.67 7.28
CA GLU A 172 5.83 26.62 6.29
C GLU A 172 4.95 25.51 6.88
N ILE A 173 5.17 25.13 8.15
CA ILE A 173 4.26 24.20 8.87
C ILE A 173 2.85 24.78 8.92
N ALA A 174 2.70 26.08 9.24
CA ALA A 174 1.39 26.74 9.20
C ALA A 174 0.76 26.69 7.79
N GLY A 175 1.55 26.93 6.74
CA GLY A 175 1.09 26.82 5.35
C GLY A 175 0.63 25.40 4.99
N MET A 176 1.34 24.37 5.42
CA MET A 176 0.97 22.98 5.17
C MET A 176 -0.32 22.58 5.90
N ARG A 177 -0.56 23.12 7.11
CA ARG A 177 -1.81 22.92 7.84
C ARG A 177 -3.00 23.50 7.07
N GLU A 178 -2.88 24.73 6.57
CA GLU A 178 -3.97 25.32 5.79
C GLU A 178 -4.24 24.54 4.50
N LEU A 179 -3.18 24.15 3.77
CA LEU A 179 -3.31 23.33 2.57
C LEU A 179 -3.96 21.97 2.86
N LEU A 180 -3.60 21.32 3.97
CA LEU A 180 -4.21 20.07 4.40
C LEU A 180 -5.71 20.25 4.70
N ARG A 181 -6.11 21.35 5.36
CA ARG A 181 -7.54 21.67 5.57
C ARG A 181 -8.28 21.85 4.25
N GLU A 182 -7.65 22.49 3.26
CA GLU A 182 -8.23 22.62 1.91
C GLU A 182 -8.44 21.25 1.26
N CYS A 183 -7.46 20.34 1.38
CA CYS A 183 -7.58 18.98 0.85
C CYS A 183 -8.73 18.20 1.53
N PHE A 184 -8.86 18.28 2.86
CA PHE A 184 -9.97 17.67 3.59
C PHE A 184 -11.33 18.28 3.21
N LYS A 185 -11.43 19.60 3.04
CA LYS A 185 -12.65 20.28 2.57
C LYS A 185 -13.04 19.84 1.15
N ALA A 186 -12.06 19.57 0.30
CA ALA A 186 -12.28 19.08 -1.06
C ALA A 186 -12.75 17.61 -1.11
N GLY A 187 -12.37 16.80 -0.11
CA GLY A 187 -12.85 15.42 0.03
C GLY A 187 -11.80 14.39 0.42
N ALA A 188 -10.58 14.78 0.83
CA ALA A 188 -9.61 13.85 1.38
C ALA A 188 -10.18 13.12 2.61
N VAL A 189 -9.90 11.83 2.75
CA VAL A 189 -10.31 11.03 3.93
C VAL A 189 -9.17 10.84 4.93
N ALA A 190 -7.94 11.02 4.49
CA ALA A 190 -6.73 10.78 5.28
C ALA A 190 -5.53 11.54 4.72
N MET A 191 -4.43 11.53 5.46
CA MET A 191 -3.09 11.89 4.98
C MET A 191 -2.16 10.67 5.05
N SER A 192 -1.29 10.51 4.06
CA SER A 192 -0.25 9.48 4.06
C SER A 192 1.16 10.07 4.21
N THR A 193 2.08 9.33 4.83
CA THR A 193 3.51 9.68 4.93
C THR A 193 4.37 8.42 4.85
N SER A 194 5.68 8.58 4.68
CA SER A 194 6.62 7.47 4.62
C SER A 194 7.92 7.80 5.35
N TRP A 195 8.51 6.80 5.99
CA TRP A 195 9.85 6.87 6.57
C TRP A 195 10.91 6.11 5.75
N VAL A 196 10.52 5.43 4.67
CA VAL A 196 11.42 4.56 3.89
C VAL A 196 11.66 5.02 2.46
N ASP A 197 10.68 5.66 1.82
CA ASP A 197 10.69 5.86 0.38
C ASP A 197 11.79 6.82 -0.12
N VAL A 198 12.21 6.63 -1.37
CA VAL A 198 13.22 7.45 -2.03
C VAL A 198 12.74 7.97 -3.37
N ASP A 199 13.02 9.24 -3.64
CA ASP A 199 12.62 9.92 -4.85
C ASP A 199 13.46 9.53 -6.08
N VAL A 200 13.11 10.09 -7.24
CA VAL A 200 13.77 9.85 -8.53
C VAL A 200 15.30 9.94 -8.47
N ASP A 201 15.86 10.83 -7.65
CA ASP A 201 17.31 11.09 -7.54
C ASP A 201 17.99 10.24 -6.45
N ASN A 202 17.31 9.23 -5.90
CA ASN A 202 17.76 8.41 -4.76
C ASN A 202 17.89 9.21 -3.45
N ARG A 203 17.20 10.35 -3.34
CA ARG A 203 17.11 11.09 -2.08
C ARG A 203 15.87 10.64 -1.31
N PRO A 204 15.80 10.86 0.00
CA PRO A 204 14.57 10.65 0.74
C PRO A 204 13.43 11.46 0.11
N VAL A 205 12.25 10.84 -0.02
CA VAL A 205 11.06 11.63 -0.41
C VAL A 205 10.84 12.77 0.59
N PRO A 206 10.25 13.91 0.18
CA PRO A 206 10.19 15.10 1.03
C PRO A 206 9.65 14.86 2.44
N CYS A 207 8.62 14.01 2.59
CA CYS A 207 8.02 13.70 3.88
C CYS A 207 8.97 13.03 4.89
N ARG A 208 10.05 12.37 4.45
CA ARG A 208 11.05 11.77 5.35
C ARG A 208 11.86 12.81 6.12
N LEU A 209 11.90 14.05 5.64
CA LEU A 209 12.48 15.21 6.33
C LEU A 209 11.45 15.93 7.22
N GLY A 210 10.22 15.42 7.31
CA GLY A 210 9.22 15.87 8.27
C GLY A 210 9.69 15.61 9.70
N GLU A 211 9.68 16.67 10.50
CA GLU A 211 10.05 16.59 11.91
C GLU A 211 8.83 16.35 12.82
N PRO A 212 9.05 15.94 14.08
CA PRO A 212 8.01 15.69 15.07
C PRO A 212 6.96 16.78 15.21
N ASP A 213 7.39 18.04 15.28
CA ASP A 213 6.54 19.22 15.42
C ASP A 213 5.63 19.42 14.20
N GLU A 214 6.17 19.16 13.01
CA GLU A 214 5.43 19.19 11.77
C GLU A 214 4.38 18.08 11.69
N LEU A 215 4.77 16.82 11.94
CA LEU A 215 3.85 15.70 11.90
C LEU A 215 2.75 15.85 12.96
N ASP A 216 3.10 16.31 14.17
CA ASP A 216 2.15 16.64 15.23
C ASP A 216 1.15 17.72 14.79
N ALA A 217 1.64 18.79 14.18
CA ALA A 217 0.80 19.90 13.72
C ALA A 217 -0.14 19.51 12.57
N LEU A 218 0.28 18.60 11.69
CA LEU A 218 -0.57 18.02 10.65
C LEU A 218 -1.59 17.04 11.24
N CYS A 219 -1.21 16.22 12.23
CA CYS A 219 -2.15 15.35 12.95
C CYS A 219 -3.27 16.13 13.66
N ALA A 220 -2.96 17.31 14.18
CA ALA A 220 -3.98 18.21 14.73
C ALA A 220 -5.03 18.59 13.67
N VAL A 221 -4.63 18.81 12.42
CA VAL A 221 -5.57 19.08 11.32
C VAL A 221 -6.37 17.84 10.95
N ILE A 222 -5.75 16.65 10.89
CA ILE A 222 -6.47 15.39 10.63
C ILE A 222 -7.62 15.20 11.64
N SER A 223 -7.38 15.55 12.91
CA SER A 223 -8.38 15.49 13.98
C SER A 223 -9.61 16.36 13.70
N GLU A 224 -9.43 17.57 13.14
CA GLU A 224 -10.53 18.49 12.81
C GLU A 224 -11.57 17.86 11.87
N PHE A 225 -11.16 16.88 11.05
CA PHE A 225 -12.01 16.18 10.08
C PHE A 225 -12.30 14.72 10.45
N GLY A 226 -11.72 14.23 11.55
CA GLY A 226 -11.81 12.84 11.97
C GLY A 226 -11.13 11.85 11.00
N GLY A 227 -10.14 12.31 10.24
CA GLY A 227 -9.43 11.49 9.26
C GLY A 227 -8.42 10.51 9.87
N THR A 228 -7.71 9.81 8.99
CA THR A 228 -6.69 8.82 9.34
C THR A 228 -5.30 9.30 8.92
N LEU A 229 -4.28 8.89 9.68
CA LEU A 229 -2.87 8.97 9.27
C LEU A 229 -2.43 7.58 8.77
N GLN A 230 -2.02 7.45 7.51
CA GLN A 230 -1.37 6.25 6.99
C GLN A 230 0.14 6.44 6.93
N VAL A 231 0.91 5.44 7.35
CA VAL A 231 2.38 5.51 7.36
C VAL A 231 3.03 4.25 6.81
N VAL A 232 4.09 4.41 6.01
CA VAL A 232 5.06 3.34 5.74
C VAL A 232 6.22 3.44 6.72
N PRO A 233 6.34 2.53 7.70
CA PRO A 233 7.44 2.54 8.65
C PRO A 233 8.67 1.83 8.12
N GLU A 234 9.82 1.95 8.80
CA GLU A 234 11.00 1.13 8.58
C GLU A 234 10.74 -0.34 8.98
N PHE A 235 9.82 -1.01 8.27
CA PHE A 235 9.26 -2.33 8.60
C PHE A 235 10.29 -3.47 8.60
N PHE A 236 11.46 -3.24 8.01
CA PHE A 236 12.59 -4.17 7.95
C PHE A 236 13.58 -4.01 9.12
N LEU A 237 13.35 -3.09 10.05
CA LEU A 237 14.16 -2.88 11.25
C LEU A 237 13.27 -3.01 12.49
N VAL A 238 13.31 -4.17 13.16
CA VAL A 238 12.39 -4.52 14.27
C VAL A 238 12.34 -3.45 15.36
N ASP A 239 13.50 -3.00 15.86
CA ASP A 239 13.59 -2.00 16.93
C ASP A 239 13.00 -0.65 16.49
N MET A 240 13.30 -0.22 15.26
CA MET A 240 12.76 1.00 14.69
C MET A 240 11.25 0.89 14.47
N LEU A 241 10.74 -0.26 14.02
CA LEU A 241 9.31 -0.48 13.86
C LEU A 241 8.57 -0.35 15.20
N MET A 242 9.12 -0.87 16.30
CA MET A 242 8.50 -0.74 17.63
C MET A 242 8.42 0.73 18.06
N VAL A 243 9.50 1.49 17.83
CA VAL A 243 9.56 2.93 18.04
C VAL A 243 8.53 3.67 17.17
N ARG A 244 8.35 3.27 15.91
CA ARG A 244 7.36 3.89 15.02
C ARG A 244 5.94 3.63 15.52
N ILE A 245 5.61 2.41 15.93
CA ILE A 245 4.30 2.08 16.51
C ILE A 245 4.02 2.96 17.74
N ASP A 246 5.05 3.18 18.55
CA ASP A 246 5.00 4.02 19.74
C ASP A 246 4.71 5.49 19.44
N ILE A 247 5.40 6.07 18.45
CA ILE A 247 5.15 7.45 17.98
C ILE A 247 3.74 7.58 17.43
N LEU A 248 3.28 6.61 16.63
CA LEU A 248 1.91 6.60 16.10
C LEU A 248 0.87 6.52 17.22
N ALA A 249 1.16 5.77 18.28
CA ALA A 249 0.27 5.66 19.43
C ALA A 249 0.16 6.98 20.21
N ASP A 250 1.29 7.67 20.41
CA ASP A 250 1.32 8.96 21.07
C ASP A 250 0.56 10.03 20.25
N LEU A 251 0.76 10.08 18.94
CA LEU A 251 -0.01 10.95 18.03
C LEU A 251 -1.51 10.62 18.05
N SER A 252 -1.86 9.34 18.01
CA SER A 252 -3.23 8.86 18.03
C SER A 252 -3.96 9.28 19.31
N ARG A 253 -3.34 9.10 20.49
CA ARG A 253 -3.88 9.53 21.78
C ARG A 253 -4.03 11.05 21.86
N LYS A 254 -2.98 11.78 21.48
CA LYS A 254 -2.94 13.24 21.60
C LYS A 254 -4.02 13.91 20.76
N HIS A 255 -4.20 13.46 19.52
CA HIS A 255 -5.11 14.10 18.56
C HIS A 255 -6.44 13.38 18.42
N GLY A 256 -6.62 12.22 19.05
CA GLY A 256 -7.83 11.42 18.87
C GLY A 256 -8.03 11.10 17.40
N ILE A 257 -7.03 10.52 16.74
CA ILE A 257 -7.07 10.07 15.33
C ILE A 257 -6.73 8.59 15.21
N THR A 258 -7.10 7.96 14.10
CA THR A 258 -6.62 6.62 13.75
C THR A 258 -5.26 6.74 13.05
N CYS A 259 -4.28 5.95 13.47
CA CYS A 259 -3.00 5.81 12.79
C CYS A 259 -2.90 4.37 12.26
N THR A 260 -2.77 4.22 10.95
CA THR A 260 -2.58 2.91 10.32
C THR A 260 -1.21 2.82 9.68
N PHE A 261 -0.59 1.66 9.71
CA PHE A 261 0.72 1.48 9.09
C PHE A 261 0.81 0.21 8.25
N SER A 262 1.56 0.30 7.16
CA SER A 262 1.69 -0.76 6.16
C SER A 262 3.08 -0.74 5.53
N PRO A 263 3.67 -1.89 5.19
CA PRO A 263 3.21 -3.23 5.54
C PRO A 263 3.70 -3.67 6.94
N ILE A 264 2.95 -4.55 7.61
CA ILE A 264 3.57 -5.54 8.50
C ILE A 264 3.97 -6.75 7.66
N PHE A 265 5.28 -7.02 7.68
CA PHE A 265 5.90 -7.92 6.71
C PHE A 265 6.57 -9.10 7.40
N ASP A 266 6.26 -10.30 6.91
CA ASP A 266 6.81 -11.54 7.44
C ASP A 266 8.01 -11.99 6.60
N SER A 267 9.11 -12.31 7.27
CA SER A 267 10.32 -12.77 6.61
C SER A 267 11.11 -13.69 7.55
N GLU A 268 11.77 -14.71 6.99
CA GLU A 268 12.71 -15.57 7.70
C GLU A 268 13.91 -14.80 8.27
N ALA A 269 14.27 -13.66 7.67
CA ALA A 269 15.37 -12.82 8.17
C ALA A 269 15.03 -12.17 9.52
N TYR A 270 13.74 -11.92 9.77
CA TYR A 270 13.24 -11.26 10.98
C TYR A 270 11.98 -11.98 11.51
N PRO A 271 12.10 -13.23 12.00
CA PRO A 271 10.95 -14.09 12.27
C PRO A 271 10.01 -13.58 13.37
N GLU A 272 10.53 -12.77 14.29
CA GLU A 272 9.80 -12.14 15.42
C GLU A 272 9.03 -10.87 15.01
N ASN A 273 9.35 -10.26 13.86
CA ASN A 273 8.95 -8.89 13.50
C ASN A 273 7.43 -8.67 13.54
N VAL A 274 6.68 -9.55 12.86
CA VAL A 274 5.21 -9.47 12.80
C VAL A 274 4.59 -9.66 14.18
N GLY A 275 5.07 -10.63 14.96
CA GLY A 275 4.55 -10.92 16.29
C GLY A 275 4.75 -9.73 17.24
N MET A 276 5.96 -9.16 17.24
CA MET A 276 6.28 -7.97 18.02
C MET A 276 5.45 -6.76 17.60
N ALA A 277 5.28 -6.52 16.29
CA ALA A 277 4.50 -5.39 15.79
C ALA A 277 3.03 -5.48 16.17
N VAL A 278 2.42 -6.66 16.01
CA VAL A 278 1.01 -6.88 16.37
C VAL A 278 0.82 -6.71 17.87
N GLU A 279 1.69 -7.30 18.69
CA GLU A 279 1.56 -7.22 20.15
C GLU A 279 1.83 -5.80 20.67
N ARG A 280 2.84 -5.10 20.14
CA ARG A 280 3.10 -3.70 20.50
C ARG A 280 1.92 -2.82 20.16
N SER A 281 1.33 -3.01 18.97
CA SER A 281 0.15 -2.26 18.54
C SER A 281 -1.08 -2.55 19.41
N ARG A 282 -1.28 -3.81 19.82
CA ARG A 282 -2.33 -4.21 20.76
C ARG A 282 -2.14 -3.58 22.13
N LEU A 283 -0.92 -3.58 22.68
CA LEU A 283 -0.58 -2.92 23.94
C LEU A 283 -0.90 -1.42 23.87
N GLN A 284 -0.51 -0.74 22.79
CA GLN A 284 -0.81 0.67 22.59
C GLN A 284 -2.32 0.93 22.48
N SER A 285 -3.06 0.02 21.84
CA SER A 285 -4.50 0.12 21.69
C SER A 285 -5.25 -0.12 23.00
N ALA A 286 -4.77 -1.06 23.83
CA ALA A 286 -5.25 -1.24 25.20
C ALA A 286 -5.01 0.01 26.08
N ASN A 287 -3.98 0.79 25.76
CA ASN A 287 -3.68 2.09 26.36
C ASN A 287 -4.35 3.28 25.64
N GLY A 288 -5.46 3.04 24.92
CA GLY A 288 -6.31 4.08 24.36
C GLY A 288 -5.87 4.67 23.02
N ALA A 289 -4.78 4.18 22.41
CA ALA A 289 -4.45 4.53 21.04
C ALA A 289 -5.32 3.78 20.02
N ARG A 290 -5.34 4.27 18.79
CA ARG A 290 -5.99 3.64 17.64
C ARG A 290 -4.94 3.39 16.57
N VAL A 291 -4.04 2.45 16.85
CA VAL A 291 -2.95 2.07 15.94
C VAL A 291 -3.29 0.74 15.28
N ILE A 292 -3.40 0.73 13.96
CA ILE A 292 -3.86 -0.45 13.19
C ILE A 292 -2.75 -0.91 12.24
N PRO A 293 -2.17 -2.11 12.43
CA PRO A 293 -1.25 -2.71 11.47
C PRO A 293 -2.01 -3.23 10.24
N GLN A 294 -1.46 -3.06 9.05
CA GLN A 294 -1.98 -3.64 7.81
C GLN A 294 -1.06 -4.73 7.26
N MET A 295 -1.64 -5.89 6.97
CA MET A 295 -0.94 -7.05 6.41
C MET A 295 -1.46 -7.35 5.00
N GLN A 296 -0.53 -7.60 4.08
CA GLN A 296 -0.84 -8.13 2.74
C GLN A 296 -1.29 -9.59 2.81
N VAL A 297 -1.94 -10.07 1.75
CA VAL A 297 -2.45 -11.44 1.69
C VAL A 297 -1.48 -12.35 0.92
N ARG A 298 -0.83 -11.81 -0.11
CA ARG A 298 0.09 -12.55 -0.98
C ARG A 298 1.50 -12.64 -0.43
N SER A 299 2.22 -13.67 -0.88
CA SER A 299 3.69 -13.70 -0.81
C SER A 299 4.31 -12.64 -1.74
N ILE A 300 5.62 -12.41 -1.56
CA ILE A 300 6.37 -11.52 -2.45
C ILE A 300 6.99 -12.31 -3.59
N ASP A 301 6.49 -12.02 -4.78
CA ASP A 301 7.06 -12.45 -6.04
C ASP A 301 7.64 -11.23 -6.75
N ILE A 302 8.83 -11.35 -7.34
CA ILE A 302 9.47 -10.28 -8.10
C ILE A 302 9.83 -10.81 -9.48
N ALA A 303 9.35 -10.14 -10.53
CA ALA A 303 9.96 -10.27 -11.84
C ALA A 303 11.06 -9.22 -12.02
N PHE A 304 12.14 -9.60 -12.66
CA PHE A 304 13.23 -8.68 -13.01
C PHE A 304 13.77 -9.01 -14.40
N GLU A 305 14.50 -8.04 -14.95
CA GLU A 305 15.13 -8.09 -16.25
C GLU A 305 16.55 -7.54 -16.10
N LEU A 306 17.47 -7.95 -16.96
CA LEU A 306 18.84 -7.43 -16.94
C LEU A 306 19.01 -6.18 -17.81
N ASN A 307 17.95 -5.40 -18.02
CA ASN A 307 17.97 -4.19 -18.86
C ASN A 307 17.81 -2.86 -18.09
N ALA A 308 17.50 -2.93 -16.79
CA ALA A 308 17.32 -1.78 -15.93
C ALA A 308 17.65 -2.15 -14.49
N THR A 309 18.02 -1.15 -13.67
CA THR A 309 18.21 -1.33 -12.23
C THR A 309 16.91 -1.78 -11.56
N SER A 310 17.03 -2.64 -10.56
CA SER A 310 15.93 -3.10 -9.71
C SER A 310 16.34 -3.04 -8.25
N SER A 311 15.37 -2.83 -7.35
CA SER A 311 15.56 -2.95 -5.90
C SER A 311 16.17 -4.31 -5.50
N LEU A 312 15.93 -5.35 -6.31
CA LEU A 312 16.49 -6.70 -6.13
C LEU A 312 18.02 -6.72 -6.00
N VAL A 313 18.73 -5.87 -6.73
CA VAL A 313 20.20 -5.85 -6.77
C VAL A 313 20.78 -4.62 -6.07
N SER A 314 19.98 -3.93 -5.26
CA SER A 314 20.41 -2.72 -4.55
C SER A 314 21.56 -2.96 -3.56
N THR A 315 21.69 -4.18 -3.03
CA THR A 315 22.79 -4.61 -2.15
C THR A 315 23.96 -5.26 -2.91
N MET A 316 23.93 -5.28 -4.25
CA MET A 316 24.93 -5.89 -5.11
C MET A 316 25.62 -4.83 -5.99
N PRO A 317 26.69 -4.17 -5.53
CA PRO A 317 27.26 -2.99 -6.20
C PRO A 317 27.67 -3.21 -7.66
N ARG A 318 28.26 -4.38 -7.98
CA ARG A 318 28.68 -4.69 -9.36
C ARG A 318 27.48 -4.87 -10.29
N TRP A 319 26.47 -5.61 -9.84
CA TRP A 319 25.20 -5.78 -10.56
C TRP A 319 24.52 -4.43 -10.79
N TRP A 320 24.42 -3.61 -9.75
CA TRP A 320 23.85 -2.27 -9.84
C TRP A 320 24.59 -1.40 -10.86
N ALA A 321 25.91 -1.31 -10.76
CA ALA A 321 26.74 -0.51 -11.66
C ALA A 321 26.61 -0.97 -13.13
N MET A 322 26.59 -2.29 -13.36
CA MET A 322 26.42 -2.86 -14.70
C MET A 322 25.08 -2.48 -15.33
N LEU A 323 23.97 -2.56 -14.57
CA LEU A 323 22.63 -2.22 -15.08
C LEU A 323 22.46 -0.71 -15.25
N ALA A 324 23.03 0.09 -14.33
CA ALA A 324 22.99 1.55 -14.40
C ALA A 324 23.80 2.11 -15.59
N ALA A 325 24.79 1.37 -16.09
CA ALA A 325 25.58 1.77 -17.27
C ALA A 325 24.79 1.72 -18.59
N GLY A 326 23.59 1.14 -18.59
CA GLY A 326 22.70 1.08 -19.73
C GLY A 326 22.91 -0.15 -20.62
N ARG A 327 21.91 -0.42 -21.48
CA ARG A 327 21.70 -1.70 -22.18
C ARG A 327 22.93 -2.23 -22.93
N ASP A 328 23.61 -1.39 -23.71
CA ASP A 328 24.75 -1.83 -24.51
C ASP A 328 25.99 -2.15 -23.66
N ALA A 329 26.25 -1.33 -22.63
CA ALA A 329 27.30 -1.60 -21.66
C ALA A 329 27.01 -2.87 -20.85
N THR A 330 25.76 -3.08 -20.44
CA THR A 330 25.31 -4.32 -19.79
C THR A 330 25.56 -5.53 -20.68
N LYS A 331 25.17 -5.50 -21.96
CA LYS A 331 25.44 -6.61 -22.89
C LYS A 331 26.94 -6.88 -23.08
N ALA A 332 27.76 -5.83 -23.13
CA ALA A 332 29.21 -5.98 -23.22
C ALA A 332 29.79 -6.66 -21.96
N ALA A 333 29.38 -6.21 -20.77
CA ALA A 333 29.78 -6.79 -19.50
C ALA A 333 29.35 -8.26 -19.36
N LEU A 334 28.13 -8.60 -19.75
CA LEU A 334 27.60 -9.97 -19.69
C LEU A 334 28.31 -10.95 -20.66
N ARG A 335 28.95 -10.44 -21.73
CA ARG A 335 29.75 -11.23 -22.68
C ARG A 335 31.21 -11.39 -22.26
N ASP A 336 31.68 -10.57 -21.33
CA ASP A 336 33.04 -10.63 -20.80
C ASP A 336 33.15 -11.79 -19.80
N PRO A 337 34.00 -12.81 -20.06
CA PRO A 337 34.10 -13.98 -19.19
C PRO A 337 34.53 -13.66 -17.75
N GLU A 338 35.37 -12.65 -17.56
CA GLU A 338 35.87 -12.28 -16.23
C GLU A 338 34.79 -11.56 -15.44
N GLN A 339 34.06 -10.64 -16.06
CA GLN A 339 32.92 -9.98 -15.42
C GLN A 339 31.79 -10.97 -15.14
N ARG A 340 31.52 -11.93 -16.05
CA ARG A 340 30.53 -12.98 -15.83
C ARG A 340 30.85 -13.83 -14.61
N LYS A 341 32.11 -14.28 -14.47
CA LYS A 341 32.56 -15.04 -13.29
C LYS A 341 32.34 -14.25 -12.00
N GLN A 342 32.64 -12.95 -12.02
CA GLN A 342 32.43 -12.05 -10.90
C GLN A 342 30.96 -11.90 -10.50
N LEU A 343 30.05 -11.82 -11.48
CA LEU A 343 28.61 -11.76 -11.24
C LEU A 343 28.07 -13.07 -10.63
N VAL A 344 28.60 -14.22 -11.08
CA VAL A 344 28.29 -15.54 -10.49
C VAL A 344 28.74 -15.62 -9.04
N GLU A 345 29.96 -15.15 -8.74
CA GLU A 345 30.47 -15.10 -7.35
C GLU A 345 29.64 -14.18 -6.45
N ASP A 346 29.19 -13.02 -6.95
CA ASP A 346 28.29 -12.13 -6.21
C ASP A 346 26.96 -12.78 -5.88
N ALA A 347 26.38 -13.49 -6.85
CA ALA A 347 25.09 -14.17 -6.71
C ALA A 347 25.11 -15.29 -5.65
N LEU A 348 26.29 -15.81 -5.29
CA LEU A 348 26.46 -16.79 -4.22
C LEU A 348 26.64 -16.16 -2.83
N ASN A 349 27.00 -14.88 -2.75
CA ASN A 349 27.32 -14.16 -1.52
C ASN A 349 26.33 -13.02 -1.23
N VAL A 350 25.08 -13.19 -1.65
CA VAL A 350 24.07 -12.14 -1.57
C VAL A 350 23.75 -11.78 -0.12
N VAL A 351 23.88 -10.49 0.21
CA VAL A 351 23.25 -9.91 1.39
C VAL A 351 21.83 -9.53 1.01
N PRO A 352 20.79 -10.16 1.59
CA PRO A 352 19.45 -9.96 1.08
C PRO A 352 18.88 -8.56 1.37
N PRO A 353 18.36 -7.83 0.37
CA PRO A 353 17.74 -6.52 0.55
C PRO A 353 16.39 -6.65 1.25
N LEU A 354 16.05 -5.70 2.14
CA LEU A 354 14.74 -5.58 2.80
C LEU A 354 14.27 -6.85 3.54
N GLY A 355 15.19 -7.75 3.90
CA GLY A 355 14.86 -9.05 4.51
C GLY A 355 14.27 -10.07 3.55
N LEU A 356 14.33 -9.89 2.23
CA LEU A 356 13.87 -10.89 1.25
C LEU A 356 14.83 -12.08 1.18
N LYS A 357 14.39 -13.25 0.74
CA LYS A 357 15.30 -14.38 0.45
C LYS A 357 15.72 -14.33 -1.02
N LEU A 358 17.00 -14.09 -1.31
CA LEU A 358 17.48 -14.06 -2.70
C LEU A 358 18.30 -15.30 -3.04
N ASP A 359 17.77 -16.14 -3.94
CA ASP A 359 18.47 -17.29 -4.51
C ASP A 359 18.18 -17.44 -6.00
N PHE A 360 19.15 -17.08 -6.85
CA PHE A 360 19.03 -17.18 -8.30
C PHE A 360 18.86 -18.62 -8.82
N ASN A 361 19.14 -19.66 -8.01
CA ASN A 361 18.88 -21.04 -8.40
C ASN A 361 17.38 -21.36 -8.44
N GLU A 362 16.60 -20.71 -7.57
CA GLU A 362 15.15 -20.88 -7.51
C GLU A 362 14.40 -19.97 -8.50
N ALA A 363 15.10 -19.04 -9.16
CA ALA A 363 14.49 -18.19 -10.15
C ALA A 363 13.93 -19.00 -11.33
N ILE A 364 12.84 -18.53 -11.92
CA ILE A 364 12.20 -19.13 -13.09
C ILE A 364 12.36 -18.23 -14.33
N VAL A 365 12.30 -18.81 -15.52
CA VAL A 365 12.11 -18.02 -16.75
C VAL A 365 10.65 -17.57 -16.78
N LYS A 366 10.39 -16.30 -16.54
CA LYS A 366 9.03 -15.75 -16.40
C LYS A 366 8.48 -15.22 -17.72
N ARG A 367 9.34 -14.64 -18.56
CA ARG A 367 8.98 -14.17 -19.91
C ARG A 367 10.14 -14.31 -20.87
N ALA A 368 9.85 -14.75 -22.09
CA ALA A 368 10.78 -14.88 -23.20
C ALA A 368 10.00 -14.71 -24.51
N MET A 369 10.63 -14.14 -25.54
CA MET A 369 9.97 -13.82 -26.81
C MET A 369 10.37 -14.77 -27.94
N LEU A 370 11.55 -15.39 -27.85
CA LEU A 370 12.02 -16.31 -28.89
C LEU A 370 11.21 -17.62 -28.86
N PRO A 371 10.84 -18.18 -30.03
CA PRO A 371 10.15 -19.47 -30.11
C PRO A 371 10.90 -20.59 -29.38
N ASP A 372 12.23 -20.62 -29.50
CA ASP A 372 13.09 -21.64 -28.88
C ASP A 372 13.14 -21.53 -27.35
N HIS A 373 12.75 -20.38 -26.79
CA HIS A 373 12.69 -20.15 -25.35
C HIS A 373 11.29 -20.34 -24.75
N GLN A 374 10.24 -20.48 -25.56
CA GLN A 374 8.88 -20.75 -25.06
C GLN A 374 8.82 -22.01 -24.17
N PRO A 375 9.51 -23.12 -24.47
CA PRO A 375 9.54 -24.29 -23.60
C PRO A 375 10.25 -24.07 -22.24
N LEU A 376 10.95 -22.94 -22.06
CA LEU A 376 11.65 -22.61 -20.82
C LEU A 376 10.75 -21.89 -19.81
N LEU A 377 9.61 -21.33 -20.25
CA LEU A 377 8.72 -20.57 -19.38
C LEU A 377 8.25 -21.40 -18.17
N GLY A 378 8.36 -20.83 -16.98
CA GLY A 378 8.03 -21.47 -15.71
C GLY A 378 9.07 -22.48 -15.20
N ARG A 379 10.11 -22.81 -15.98
CA ARG A 379 11.18 -23.70 -15.53
C ARG A 379 12.16 -22.96 -14.62
N LYS A 380 12.62 -23.64 -13.56
CA LYS A 380 13.66 -23.12 -12.66
C LYS A 380 15.02 -23.10 -13.36
N LEU A 381 15.80 -22.05 -13.09
CA LEU A 381 17.12 -21.87 -13.66
C LEU A 381 18.08 -23.00 -13.27
N LYS A 382 17.98 -23.53 -12.04
CA LYS A 382 18.80 -24.68 -11.61
C LYS A 382 18.58 -25.94 -12.44
N ASP A 383 17.34 -26.19 -12.89
CA ASP A 383 17.01 -27.38 -13.66
C ASP A 383 17.58 -27.25 -15.09
N ILE A 384 17.45 -26.06 -15.68
CA ILE A 384 18.04 -25.74 -16.98
C ILE A 384 19.59 -25.78 -16.89
N ALA A 385 20.16 -25.30 -15.78
CA ALA A 385 21.60 -25.29 -15.55
C ALA A 385 22.17 -26.70 -15.45
N ALA A 386 21.47 -27.60 -14.76
CA ALA A 386 21.83 -29.02 -14.66
C ALA A 386 21.85 -29.71 -16.03
N GLU A 387 20.87 -29.43 -16.89
CA GLU A 387 20.81 -29.96 -18.27
C GLU A 387 21.94 -29.45 -19.16
N ARG A 388 22.36 -28.20 -18.94
CA ARG A 388 23.41 -27.53 -19.73
C ARG A 388 24.82 -27.70 -19.16
N GLY A 389 24.96 -28.28 -17.98
CA GLY A 389 26.26 -28.43 -17.30
C GLY A 389 26.90 -27.09 -16.91
N THR A 390 26.09 -26.12 -16.48
CA THR A 390 26.54 -24.75 -16.14
C THR A 390 25.87 -24.25 -14.84
N THR A 391 25.99 -22.97 -14.49
CA THR A 391 25.35 -22.37 -13.30
C THR A 391 24.00 -21.72 -13.64
N SER A 392 23.14 -21.51 -12.63
CA SER A 392 21.84 -20.83 -12.82
C SER A 392 22.01 -19.39 -13.34
N VAL A 393 23.01 -18.68 -12.84
CA VAL A 393 23.34 -17.32 -13.30
C VAL A 393 23.85 -17.34 -14.73
N ASP A 394 24.65 -18.34 -15.11
CA ASP A 394 25.09 -18.52 -16.50
C ASP A 394 23.91 -18.73 -17.45
N VAL A 395 22.97 -19.61 -17.09
CA VAL A 395 21.73 -19.80 -17.86
C VAL A 395 20.95 -18.50 -17.99
N MET A 396 20.81 -17.75 -16.89
CA MET A 396 20.12 -16.46 -16.88
C MET A 396 20.75 -15.49 -17.87
N ILE A 397 22.08 -15.37 -17.84
CA ILE A 397 22.85 -14.48 -18.70
C ILE A 397 22.71 -14.89 -20.17
N ASP A 398 22.80 -16.19 -20.48
CA ASP A 398 22.70 -16.68 -21.85
C ASP A 398 21.30 -16.43 -22.44
N ILE A 399 20.24 -16.71 -21.67
CA ILE A 399 18.86 -16.41 -22.06
C ILE A 399 18.68 -14.89 -22.25
N ALA A 400 19.15 -14.09 -21.30
CA ALA A 400 19.05 -12.65 -21.37
C ALA A 400 19.74 -12.10 -22.62
N LEU A 401 20.99 -12.50 -22.90
CA LEU A 401 21.73 -12.06 -24.08
C LEU A 401 21.05 -12.46 -25.40
N ALA A 402 20.52 -13.68 -25.48
CA ALA A 402 19.81 -14.17 -26.67
C ALA A 402 18.50 -13.40 -26.92
N GLU A 403 17.80 -12.99 -25.86
CA GLU A 403 16.57 -12.18 -25.91
C GLU A 403 16.84 -10.67 -26.02
N ASP A 404 18.09 -10.27 -26.27
CA ASP A 404 18.57 -8.88 -26.22
C ASP A 404 18.21 -8.17 -24.90
N LEU A 405 18.17 -8.88 -23.78
CA LEU A 405 17.79 -8.41 -22.44
C LEU A 405 16.28 -8.12 -22.26
N ASN A 406 15.42 -8.69 -23.11
CA ASN A 406 13.95 -8.58 -22.98
C ASN A 406 13.33 -9.78 -22.25
N ALA A 407 14.12 -10.82 -21.96
CA ALA A 407 13.72 -11.91 -21.07
C ALA A 407 13.56 -11.41 -19.64
N SER A 408 12.50 -11.89 -18.98
CA SER A 408 12.24 -11.63 -17.57
C SER A 408 12.35 -12.92 -16.78
N PHE A 409 12.92 -12.80 -15.58
CA PHE A 409 13.10 -13.88 -14.62
C PHE A 409 12.26 -13.59 -13.38
N GLY A 410 11.69 -14.64 -12.80
CA GLY A 410 10.82 -14.53 -11.62
C GLY A 410 11.49 -15.17 -10.42
N LEU A 411 11.41 -14.50 -9.28
CA LEU A 411 11.73 -15.03 -7.97
C LEU A 411 10.43 -15.07 -7.17
N GLU A 412 9.99 -16.25 -6.76
CA GLU A 412 8.69 -16.48 -6.12
C GLU A 412 8.86 -16.81 -4.63
N ASP A 413 7.84 -16.48 -3.82
CA ASP A 413 7.80 -16.77 -2.38
C ASP A 413 9.05 -16.26 -1.62
N LEU A 414 9.51 -15.05 -1.94
CA LEU A 414 10.74 -14.49 -1.35
C LEU A 414 10.61 -14.16 0.13
N ALA A 415 9.37 -14.01 0.59
CA ALA A 415 8.98 -13.73 1.96
C ALA A 415 7.45 -13.78 2.02
N HIS A 416 6.92 -13.75 3.23
CA HIS A 416 5.47 -13.82 3.47
C HIS A 416 4.84 -15.07 2.81
N ASP A 417 5.51 -16.21 2.94
CA ASP A 417 5.18 -17.49 2.30
C ASP A 417 4.58 -18.53 3.27
N ASN A 418 4.74 -18.33 4.58
CA ASN A 418 4.17 -19.21 5.62
C ASN A 418 2.65 -19.01 5.80
N ALA A 419 1.86 -19.76 5.04
CA ALA A 419 0.39 -19.64 5.02
C ALA A 419 -0.26 -19.77 6.41
N ASP A 420 0.19 -20.70 7.26
CA ASP A 420 -0.41 -20.87 8.59
C ASP A 420 -0.15 -19.67 9.49
N LYS A 421 1.08 -19.13 9.47
CA LYS A 421 1.46 -17.95 10.25
C LYS A 421 0.68 -16.72 9.76
N ILE A 422 0.66 -16.50 8.45
CA ILE A 422 -0.02 -15.37 7.82
C ILE A 422 -1.52 -15.45 8.05
N GLY A 423 -2.13 -16.63 7.87
CA GLY A 423 -3.56 -16.85 8.08
C GLY A 423 -4.01 -16.51 9.51
N ARG A 424 -3.19 -16.84 10.52
CA ARG A 424 -3.49 -16.47 11.92
C ARG A 424 -3.47 -14.95 12.14
N TYR A 425 -2.50 -14.23 11.58
CA TYR A 425 -2.46 -12.77 11.68
C TYR A 425 -3.56 -12.10 10.84
N LEU A 426 -3.84 -12.62 9.65
CA LEU A 426 -4.97 -12.18 8.84
C LEU A 426 -6.31 -12.46 9.53
N ALA A 427 -6.43 -13.48 10.38
CA ALA A 427 -7.63 -13.73 11.20
C ALA A 427 -7.74 -12.78 12.41
N ASP A 428 -6.63 -12.19 12.87
CA ASP A 428 -6.59 -11.37 14.08
C ASP A 428 -7.40 -10.07 13.90
N LYS A 429 -8.40 -9.84 14.74
CA LYS A 429 -9.30 -8.68 14.63
C LYS A 429 -8.60 -7.32 14.69
N HIS A 430 -7.41 -7.25 15.27
CA HIS A 430 -6.58 -6.04 15.37
C HIS A 430 -5.84 -5.71 14.07
N VAL A 431 -5.62 -6.70 13.21
CA VAL A 431 -4.90 -6.55 11.94
C VAL A 431 -5.87 -6.22 10.82
N ALA A 432 -5.60 -5.15 10.08
CA ALA A 432 -6.31 -4.82 8.85
C ALA A 432 -5.65 -5.52 7.65
N ILE A 433 -6.44 -5.74 6.59
CA ILE A 433 -5.91 -6.15 5.29
C ILE A 433 -5.51 -4.87 4.53
N GLY A 434 -4.31 -4.85 3.96
CA GLY A 434 -3.80 -3.74 3.18
C GLY A 434 -2.54 -4.15 2.42
N ALA A 435 -1.78 -3.18 1.88
CA ALA A 435 -0.61 -3.43 1.03
C ALA A 435 -0.87 -4.40 -0.15
N ALA A 436 -2.07 -4.33 -0.75
CA ALA A 436 -2.32 -4.99 -2.03
C ALA A 436 -1.45 -4.34 -3.13
N ASP A 437 -1.29 -3.02 -3.04
CA ASP A 437 -0.55 -2.12 -3.93
C ASP A 437 -1.14 -2.09 -5.35
N GLY A 438 -2.47 -2.18 -5.45
CA GLY A 438 -3.17 -2.13 -6.74
C GLY A 438 -2.79 -0.86 -7.52
N GLY A 439 -2.35 -1.03 -8.78
CA GLY A 439 -1.86 0.08 -9.62
C GLY A 439 -0.36 0.35 -9.55
N ALA A 440 0.36 -0.27 -8.60
CA ALA A 440 1.81 -0.26 -8.48
C ALA A 440 2.48 -1.43 -9.23
N HIS A 441 3.80 -1.33 -9.40
CA HIS A 441 4.71 -2.38 -9.85
C HIS A 441 4.27 -3.10 -11.13
N LEU A 442 3.57 -2.36 -12.01
CA LEU A 442 2.83 -2.91 -13.15
C LEU A 442 3.67 -3.86 -14.02
N ALA A 443 4.95 -3.55 -14.22
CA ALA A 443 5.86 -4.34 -15.03
C ALA A 443 6.66 -5.42 -14.26
N ARG A 444 6.42 -5.61 -12.96
CA ARG A 444 7.14 -6.59 -12.11
C ARG A 444 6.27 -7.74 -11.61
N PHE A 445 5.04 -7.47 -11.17
CA PHE A 445 4.11 -8.51 -10.72
C PHE A 445 2.69 -7.94 -10.65
N ALA A 446 1.69 -8.81 -10.62
CA ALA A 446 0.31 -8.42 -10.47
C ALA A 446 0.00 -8.13 -9.00
N THR A 447 -0.37 -6.88 -8.72
CA THR A 447 -0.86 -6.39 -7.41
C THR A 447 -2.37 -6.57 -7.23
N TYR A 448 -2.97 -7.49 -8.00
CA TYR A 448 -4.41 -7.72 -8.04
C TYR A 448 -4.76 -9.16 -7.62
N GLY A 449 -5.92 -9.30 -6.99
CA GLY A 449 -6.50 -10.60 -6.63
C GLY A 449 -6.21 -11.07 -5.20
N ASP A 450 -5.69 -10.19 -4.34
CA ASP A 450 -5.54 -10.49 -2.91
C ASP A 450 -6.88 -10.79 -2.24
N THR A 451 -7.99 -10.19 -2.70
CA THR A 451 -9.35 -10.55 -2.25
C THR A 451 -9.67 -12.01 -2.56
N GLY A 452 -9.50 -12.45 -3.81
CA GLY A 452 -9.70 -13.84 -4.22
C GLY A 452 -8.77 -14.80 -3.48
N LEU A 453 -7.49 -14.43 -3.33
CA LEU A 453 -6.50 -15.23 -2.59
C LEU A 453 -6.89 -15.42 -1.12
N LEU A 454 -7.45 -14.38 -0.48
CA LEU A 454 -7.89 -14.44 0.91
C LEU A 454 -8.89 -15.59 1.10
N PHE A 455 -9.90 -15.62 0.22
CA PHE A 455 -10.92 -16.67 0.28
C PHE A 455 -10.34 -18.04 -0.12
N SER A 456 -9.56 -18.09 -1.18
CA SER A 456 -9.08 -19.36 -1.72
C SER A 456 -8.07 -20.08 -0.84
N ARG A 457 -7.15 -19.32 -0.24
CA ARG A 457 -6.05 -19.86 0.56
C ARG A 457 -6.39 -19.95 2.03
N TYR A 458 -7.10 -18.95 2.59
CA TYR A 458 -7.25 -18.82 4.04
C TYR A 458 -8.66 -19.12 4.54
N VAL A 459 -9.71 -18.80 3.77
CA VAL A 459 -11.09 -19.15 4.15
C VAL A 459 -11.37 -20.63 3.86
N ARG A 460 -11.06 -21.11 2.66
CA ARG A 460 -11.28 -22.53 2.31
C ARG A 460 -10.44 -23.52 3.12
N SER A 461 -9.29 -23.09 3.64
CA SER A 461 -8.49 -23.91 4.57
C SER A 461 -9.02 -23.92 6.01
N GLY A 462 -9.98 -23.05 6.33
CA GLY A 462 -10.55 -22.90 7.68
C GLY A 462 -9.72 -22.05 8.64
N LEU A 463 -8.65 -21.38 8.16
CA LEU A 463 -7.83 -20.47 8.99
C LEU A 463 -8.57 -19.17 9.33
N ILE A 464 -9.43 -18.69 8.42
CA ILE A 464 -10.24 -17.47 8.61
C ILE A 464 -11.71 -17.80 8.34
N PRO A 465 -12.64 -17.53 9.27
CA PRO A 465 -14.07 -17.63 8.99
C PRO A 465 -14.48 -16.67 7.87
N ILE A 466 -15.41 -17.07 7.01
CA ILE A 466 -15.88 -16.25 5.88
C ILE A 466 -16.42 -14.88 6.34
N GLU A 467 -17.14 -14.85 7.48
CA GLU A 467 -17.68 -13.63 8.06
C GLU A 467 -16.56 -12.64 8.45
N GLU A 468 -15.46 -13.15 8.98
CA GLU A 468 -14.31 -12.32 9.37
C GLU A 468 -13.53 -11.83 8.14
N ALA A 469 -13.37 -12.68 7.12
CA ALA A 469 -12.76 -12.28 5.84
C ALA A 469 -13.56 -11.16 5.16
N VAL A 470 -14.88 -11.31 5.07
CA VAL A 470 -15.77 -10.27 4.54
C VAL A 470 -15.69 -9.01 5.41
N ARG A 471 -15.79 -9.12 6.74
CA ARG A 471 -15.68 -7.97 7.66
C ARG A 471 -14.38 -7.20 7.44
N LYS A 472 -13.25 -7.90 7.28
CA LYS A 472 -11.92 -7.29 7.04
C LYS A 472 -11.82 -6.56 5.71
N LEU A 473 -12.44 -7.09 4.66
CA LEU A 473 -12.49 -6.46 3.35
C LEU A 473 -13.57 -5.38 3.23
N THR A 474 -14.45 -5.21 4.23
CA THR A 474 -15.62 -4.32 4.16
C THR A 474 -15.68 -3.38 5.38
N SER A 475 -16.49 -3.69 6.39
CA SER A 475 -16.76 -2.78 7.51
C SER A 475 -15.50 -2.39 8.27
N HIS A 476 -14.54 -3.29 8.47
CA HIS A 476 -13.29 -2.97 9.14
C HIS A 476 -12.47 -1.94 8.33
N GLY A 477 -12.36 -2.14 7.01
CA GLY A 477 -11.71 -1.16 6.14
C GLY A 477 -12.44 0.19 6.14
N ALA A 478 -13.77 0.18 6.07
CA ALA A 478 -14.56 1.40 6.19
C ALA A 478 -14.32 2.12 7.54
N GLN A 479 -14.14 1.38 8.63
CA GLN A 479 -13.84 1.93 9.96
C GLN A 479 -12.43 2.53 10.05
N VAL A 480 -11.41 1.85 9.50
CA VAL A 480 -10.02 2.33 9.46
C VAL A 480 -9.90 3.64 8.69
N TRP A 481 -10.62 3.75 7.57
CA TRP A 481 -10.56 4.91 6.67
C TRP A 481 -11.68 5.94 6.89
N GLY A 482 -12.55 5.74 7.89
CA GLY A 482 -13.62 6.68 8.23
C GLY A 482 -14.70 6.84 7.14
N LEU A 483 -14.95 5.79 6.36
CA LEU A 483 -15.89 5.82 5.25
C LEU A 483 -17.33 5.70 5.76
N LYS A 484 -18.13 6.75 5.56
CA LYS A 484 -19.52 6.80 6.02
C LYS A 484 -20.46 6.00 5.13
N ASN A 485 -21.39 5.27 5.74
CA ASN A 485 -22.51 4.58 5.07
C ASN A 485 -22.06 3.57 3.98
N ARG A 486 -20.91 2.92 4.18
CA ARG A 486 -20.34 1.86 3.31
C ARG A 486 -19.77 0.73 4.18
N GLY A 487 -19.48 -0.41 3.55
CA GLY A 487 -18.83 -1.56 4.21
C GLY A 487 -19.76 -2.50 4.98
N GLU A 488 -21.07 -2.24 5.00
CA GLU A 488 -22.06 -3.15 5.60
C GLU A 488 -23.33 -3.22 4.72
N ILE A 489 -23.99 -4.38 4.69
CA ILE A 489 -25.35 -4.51 4.15
C ILE A 489 -26.29 -4.04 5.26
N LYS A 490 -26.58 -2.74 5.26
CA LYS A 490 -27.37 -2.07 6.28
C LYS A 490 -28.31 -1.04 5.67
N VAL A 491 -29.54 -0.96 6.16
CA VAL A 491 -30.53 -0.01 5.65
C VAL A 491 -29.98 1.43 5.74
N GLY A 492 -30.09 2.17 4.63
CA GLY A 492 -29.57 3.52 4.45
C GLY A 492 -28.15 3.59 3.87
N TYR A 493 -27.38 2.49 3.91
CA TYR A 493 -26.03 2.44 3.35
C TYR A 493 -26.07 2.40 1.83
N ALA A 494 -24.97 2.80 1.19
CA ALA A 494 -24.82 2.69 -0.25
C ALA A 494 -24.90 1.21 -0.68
N ALA A 495 -25.55 0.96 -1.81
CA ALA A 495 -25.65 -0.38 -2.39
C ALA A 495 -24.38 -0.75 -3.17
N ASP A 496 -23.24 -0.73 -2.48
CA ASP A 496 -22.01 -1.37 -2.96
C ASP A 496 -22.07 -2.84 -2.55
N LEU A 497 -22.21 -3.74 -3.51
CA LEU A 497 -22.50 -5.15 -3.25
C LEU A 497 -21.65 -6.04 -4.15
N VAL A 498 -21.26 -7.20 -3.63
CA VAL A 498 -20.65 -8.29 -4.39
C VAL A 498 -21.42 -9.58 -4.15
N LEU A 499 -21.76 -10.27 -5.24
CA LEU A 499 -22.31 -11.61 -5.24
C LEU A 499 -21.24 -12.58 -5.73
N PHE A 500 -20.90 -13.58 -4.92
CA PHE A 500 -19.82 -14.51 -5.25
C PHE A 500 -20.08 -15.92 -4.69
N ASP A 501 -19.39 -16.88 -5.29
CA ASP A 501 -19.33 -18.27 -4.84
C ASP A 501 -18.11 -18.46 -3.93
N ASP A 502 -18.35 -18.72 -2.64
CA ASP A 502 -17.31 -18.94 -1.62
C ASP A 502 -16.48 -20.20 -1.88
N GLN A 503 -16.97 -21.13 -2.70
CA GLN A 503 -16.24 -22.35 -3.07
C GLN A 503 -15.26 -22.14 -4.22
N THR A 504 -15.52 -21.16 -5.10
CA THR A 504 -14.74 -20.96 -6.34
C THR A 504 -14.07 -19.59 -6.48
N ILE A 505 -14.38 -18.64 -5.59
CA ILE A 505 -13.74 -17.32 -5.58
C ILE A 505 -12.22 -17.47 -5.45
N ASP A 506 -11.48 -16.91 -6.40
CA ASP A 506 -10.03 -17.00 -6.46
C ASP A 506 -9.44 -15.96 -7.42
N ARG A 507 -8.11 -15.96 -7.50
CA ARG A 507 -7.34 -15.28 -8.54
C ARG A 507 -6.74 -16.30 -9.51
N GLY A 508 -6.78 -15.97 -10.80
CA GLY A 508 -6.17 -16.74 -11.87
C GLY A 508 -4.64 -16.61 -11.93
N PRO A 509 -4.02 -17.25 -12.92
CA PRO A 509 -2.60 -17.08 -13.17
C PRO A 509 -2.27 -15.62 -13.50
N GLU A 510 -1.03 -15.25 -13.25
CA GLU A 510 -0.53 -13.96 -13.69
C GLU A 510 -0.34 -13.97 -15.21
N ILE A 511 -0.87 -12.94 -15.87
CA ILE A 511 -0.82 -12.78 -17.32
C ILE A 511 -0.26 -11.41 -17.68
N VAL A 512 0.38 -11.33 -18.84
CA VAL A 512 0.83 -10.05 -19.41
C VAL A 512 -0.28 -9.47 -20.27
N VAL A 513 -0.62 -8.21 -20.06
CA VAL A 513 -1.56 -7.46 -20.90
C VAL A 513 -0.92 -6.17 -21.42
N HIS A 514 -1.29 -5.79 -22.64
CA HIS A 514 -0.75 -4.62 -23.35
C HIS A 514 -1.82 -3.54 -23.50
N ASP A 515 -2.40 -3.11 -22.38
CA ASP A 515 -3.54 -2.19 -22.32
C ASP A 515 -3.17 -0.81 -21.71
N LEU A 516 -1.89 -0.57 -21.46
CA LEU A 516 -1.42 0.70 -20.93
C LEU A 516 -1.45 1.82 -21.98
N PRO A 517 -1.67 3.09 -21.57
CA PRO A 517 -1.57 4.24 -22.45
C PRO A 517 -0.23 4.32 -23.18
N GLY A 518 -0.21 4.95 -24.36
CA GLY A 518 0.99 5.09 -25.19
C GLY A 518 1.29 3.90 -26.10
N GLY A 519 0.68 2.74 -25.86
CA GLY A 519 0.73 1.59 -26.76
C GLY A 519 2.05 0.82 -26.79
N LYS A 520 3.08 1.27 -26.05
CA LYS A 520 4.32 0.50 -25.81
C LYS A 520 4.51 0.37 -24.30
N GLY A 521 4.03 -0.75 -23.80
CA GLY A 521 4.05 -1.07 -22.38
C GLY A 521 3.26 -2.34 -22.15
N PHE A 522 3.44 -2.91 -20.96
CA PHE A 522 2.63 -4.01 -20.49
C PHE A 522 2.46 -3.87 -18.98
N ARG A 523 1.44 -4.55 -18.46
CA ARG A 523 1.32 -4.81 -17.04
C ARG A 523 1.03 -6.27 -16.78
N TYR A 524 1.43 -6.75 -15.61
CA TYR A 524 0.99 -8.01 -15.06
C TYR A 524 -0.40 -7.85 -14.43
N LEU A 525 -1.28 -8.78 -14.75
CA LEU A 525 -2.66 -8.79 -14.29
C LEU A 525 -3.04 -10.21 -13.85
N ARG A 526 -4.00 -10.33 -12.94
CA ARG A 526 -4.65 -11.60 -12.60
C ARG A 526 -6.15 -11.46 -12.77
N ARG A 527 -6.75 -12.40 -13.50
CA ARG A 527 -8.21 -12.44 -13.68
C ARG A 527 -8.89 -13.05 -12.46
N ALA A 528 -10.06 -12.57 -12.07
CA ALA A 528 -10.85 -13.17 -11.00
C ALA A 528 -11.60 -14.44 -11.45
N SER A 529 -11.88 -15.34 -10.52
CA SER A 529 -12.89 -16.41 -10.66
C SER A 529 -13.87 -16.36 -9.50
N GLY A 530 -15.06 -16.95 -9.68
CA GLY A 530 -16.08 -17.11 -8.63
C GLY A 530 -16.85 -15.85 -8.21
N VAL A 531 -16.47 -14.66 -8.69
CA VAL A 531 -17.28 -13.43 -8.55
C VAL A 531 -18.37 -13.43 -9.64
N SER A 532 -19.63 -13.41 -9.22
CA SER A 532 -20.79 -13.45 -10.14
C SER A 532 -21.20 -12.06 -10.59
N LYS A 533 -21.45 -11.14 -9.66
CA LYS A 533 -21.92 -9.78 -9.98
C LYS A 533 -21.41 -8.78 -8.95
N VAL A 534 -21.14 -7.56 -9.41
CA VAL A 534 -20.76 -6.44 -8.55
C VAL A 534 -21.60 -5.22 -8.88
N TRP A 535 -22.08 -4.56 -7.83
CA TRP A 535 -22.81 -3.31 -7.91
C TRP A 535 -22.04 -2.22 -7.18
N VAL A 536 -21.94 -1.05 -7.81
CA VAL A 536 -21.41 0.18 -7.18
C VAL A 536 -22.54 1.18 -7.11
N ASN A 537 -22.84 1.68 -5.90
CA ASN A 537 -23.97 2.58 -5.64
C ASN A 537 -25.29 2.09 -6.30
N GLY A 538 -25.55 0.78 -6.25
CA GLY A 538 -26.75 0.12 -6.76
C GLY A 538 -26.79 -0.13 -8.26
N ALA A 539 -25.76 0.22 -9.03
CA ALA A 539 -25.69 -0.07 -10.45
C ALA A 539 -24.79 -1.27 -10.72
N LEU A 540 -25.26 -2.26 -11.48
CA LEU A 540 -24.46 -3.42 -11.90
C LEU A 540 -23.27 -2.95 -12.75
N THR A 541 -22.06 -3.05 -12.20
CA THR A 541 -20.81 -2.57 -12.81
C THR A 541 -20.01 -3.69 -13.45
N TYR A 542 -20.04 -4.90 -12.87
CA TYR A 542 -19.39 -6.09 -13.39
C TYR A 542 -20.33 -7.30 -13.29
N ASP A 543 -20.27 -8.15 -14.31
CA ASP A 543 -21.00 -9.41 -14.40
C ASP A 543 -20.03 -10.49 -14.89
N GLY A 544 -19.93 -11.62 -14.18
CA GLY A 544 -19.02 -12.71 -14.52
C GLY A 544 -19.29 -13.35 -15.89
N GLU A 545 -20.50 -13.19 -16.42
CA GLU A 545 -20.87 -13.70 -17.75
C GLU A 545 -20.57 -12.70 -18.87
N THR A 546 -20.84 -11.40 -18.63
CA THR A 546 -20.76 -10.37 -19.67
C THR A 546 -19.58 -9.39 -19.52
N GLY A 547 -18.82 -9.49 -18.44
CA GLY A 547 -17.70 -8.61 -18.10
C GLY A 547 -18.12 -7.24 -17.55
N TYR A 548 -17.28 -6.25 -17.81
CA TYR A 548 -17.48 -4.87 -17.34
C TYR A 548 -18.61 -4.20 -18.12
N SER A 549 -19.60 -3.65 -17.40
CA SER A 549 -20.75 -2.95 -18.00
C SER A 549 -20.41 -1.55 -18.53
N GLY A 550 -19.27 -0.98 -18.12
CA GLY A 550 -18.89 0.40 -18.43
C GLY A 550 -19.67 1.50 -17.68
N LYS A 551 -20.57 1.17 -16.74
CA LYS A 551 -21.32 2.21 -16.00
C LYS A 551 -20.40 3.11 -15.17
N ARG A 552 -20.70 4.42 -15.16
CA ARG A 552 -19.97 5.46 -14.41
C ARG A 552 -20.77 5.91 -13.18
N CYS A 553 -20.83 5.05 -12.18
CA CYS A 553 -21.62 5.23 -10.96
C CYS A 553 -20.75 5.36 -9.69
N GLY A 554 -19.43 5.38 -9.83
CA GLY A 554 -18.49 5.59 -8.74
C GLY A 554 -18.55 7.01 -8.20
N THR A 555 -18.18 7.17 -6.93
CA THR A 555 -18.19 8.48 -6.25
C THR A 555 -16.93 8.67 -5.43
N ILE A 556 -16.60 9.93 -5.13
CA ILE A 556 -15.65 10.23 -4.05
C ILE A 556 -16.33 9.85 -2.73
N ALA A 557 -15.77 8.86 -2.04
CA ALA A 557 -16.30 8.36 -0.78
C ALA A 557 -16.17 9.43 0.30
N ALA A 558 -17.28 9.70 1.00
CA ALA A 558 -17.30 10.72 2.05
C ALA A 558 -16.59 10.21 3.32
N GLY A 559 -15.54 10.92 3.73
CA GLY A 559 -14.86 10.69 5.00
C GLY A 559 -15.63 11.20 6.22
N GLY A 560 -15.17 10.79 7.39
CA GLY A 560 -15.57 11.32 8.68
C GLY A 560 -14.84 10.62 9.81
N ALA A 561 -15.17 11.00 11.05
CA ALA A 561 -14.60 10.39 12.24
C ALA A 561 -14.65 8.85 12.15
N GLY A 562 -13.47 8.24 12.07
CA GLY A 562 -13.32 6.79 12.15
C GLY A 562 -14.03 6.25 13.40
N SER A 563 -14.80 5.19 13.22
CA SER A 563 -15.64 4.63 14.29
C SER A 563 -14.94 3.53 15.08
N ILE A 564 -13.62 3.38 14.95
CA ILE A 564 -12.84 2.50 15.83
C ILE A 564 -12.84 3.12 17.23
N PRO A 565 -13.53 2.51 18.21
CA PRO A 565 -13.55 3.04 19.57
C PRO A 565 -12.20 2.78 20.23
N ALA A 566 -11.69 3.75 20.98
CA ALA A 566 -10.57 3.51 21.89
C ALA A 566 -11.00 2.46 22.94
N ALA A 567 -10.09 1.56 23.32
CA ALA A 567 -10.38 0.60 24.37
C ALA A 567 -10.71 1.34 25.69
N PRO A 568 -11.78 0.95 26.42
CA PRO A 568 -12.10 1.58 27.69
C PRO A 568 -11.09 1.16 28.76
N GLY A 569 -10.49 2.15 29.44
CA GLY A 569 -9.92 1.95 30.77
C GLY A 569 -8.42 1.65 30.85
N ARG A 570 -7.61 2.72 30.87
CA ARG A 570 -6.47 2.92 31.78
C ARG A 570 -6.15 4.41 31.80
N SER A 571 -5.50 4.90 32.86
CA SER A 571 -4.98 6.28 32.85
C SER A 571 -3.99 6.39 31.69
N PRO A 572 -4.05 7.44 30.85
CA PRO A 572 -3.14 7.56 29.72
C PRO A 572 -1.70 7.55 30.24
N GLU A 573 -0.84 6.70 29.66
CA GLU A 573 0.60 6.84 29.85
C GLU A 573 1.02 8.27 29.47
N PRO A 574 2.00 8.88 30.17
CA PRO A 574 2.55 10.16 29.74
C PRO A 574 2.99 10.06 28.28
N LEU A 575 2.61 11.03 27.46
CA LEU A 575 3.08 11.11 26.08
C LEU A 575 4.61 11.22 26.11
N ARG A 576 5.28 10.30 25.43
CA ARG A 576 6.74 10.36 25.30
C ARG A 576 7.10 11.60 24.50
N ARG A 577 8.21 12.23 24.85
CA ARG A 577 8.83 13.24 23.99
C ARG A 577 9.85 12.58 23.07
N TRP A 578 9.96 13.08 21.85
CA TRP A 578 10.97 12.65 20.90
C TRP A 578 11.53 13.83 20.11
N VAL A 579 12.84 13.82 19.87
CA VAL A 579 13.54 14.94 19.20
C VAL A 579 14.58 14.43 18.22
N TYR A 580 14.63 15.07 17.05
CA TYR A 580 15.73 14.93 16.10
C TYR A 580 16.74 16.07 16.35
N PRO A 581 18.04 15.76 16.53
CA PRO A 581 19.08 16.76 16.61
C PRO A 581 19.23 17.56 15.30
N GLN A 582 19.52 18.86 15.43
CA GLN A 582 19.85 19.73 14.31
C GLN A 582 21.36 19.77 14.09
N SER A 583 21.78 20.07 12.86
CA SER A 583 23.21 20.23 12.51
C SER A 583 23.95 21.33 13.30
N SER A 584 23.21 22.27 13.90
CA SER A 584 23.76 23.36 14.72
C SER A 584 23.42 23.26 16.22
N ASP A 585 22.81 22.16 16.64
CA ASP A 585 22.43 21.97 18.04
C ASP A 585 23.66 21.73 18.91
N SER A 586 23.69 22.43 20.05
CA SER A 586 24.39 21.97 21.23
C SER A 586 23.39 21.25 22.14
N TRP A 587 23.89 20.54 23.16
CA TRP A 587 23.02 19.89 24.15
C TRP A 587 22.07 20.90 24.81
N GLU A 588 22.56 22.10 25.14
CA GLU A 588 21.77 23.17 25.77
C GLU A 588 20.64 23.65 24.87
N LYS A 589 20.91 23.89 23.58
CA LYS A 589 19.87 24.31 22.63
C LYS A 589 18.81 23.24 22.44
N MET A 590 19.24 21.98 22.33
CA MET A 590 18.32 20.86 22.17
C MET A 590 17.45 20.69 23.43
N ALA A 591 18.06 20.79 24.61
CA ALA A 591 17.37 20.72 25.90
C ALA A 591 16.37 21.86 26.09
N GLN A 592 16.75 23.11 25.80
CA GLN A 592 15.86 24.28 25.88
C GLN A 592 14.64 24.17 24.96
N ARG A 593 14.82 23.60 23.75
CA ARG A 593 13.71 23.36 22.81
C ARG A 593 12.77 22.24 23.28
N THR A 594 13.31 21.21 23.93
CA THR A 594 12.60 19.95 24.22
C THR A 594 11.99 19.93 25.63
N LEU A 595 12.66 20.56 26.58
CA LEU A 595 12.35 20.63 28.00
C LEU A 595 12.43 22.10 28.48
N PRO A 596 11.64 23.02 27.89
CA PRO A 596 11.76 24.46 28.16
C PRO A 596 11.45 24.84 29.61
N ASP A 597 10.73 23.97 30.32
CA ASP A 597 10.27 24.20 31.70
C ASP A 597 11.31 23.82 32.76
N LEU A 598 12.44 23.22 32.37
CA LEU A 598 13.51 22.80 33.29
C LEU A 598 14.73 23.73 33.22
N PRO A 599 15.50 23.87 34.32
CA PRO A 599 16.82 24.48 34.27
C PRO A 599 17.70 23.79 33.23
N VAL A 600 18.52 24.55 32.49
CA VAL A 600 19.29 24.05 31.34
C VAL A 600 20.13 22.82 31.68
N ASP A 601 20.85 22.82 32.80
CA ASP A 601 21.72 21.71 33.19
C ASP A 601 20.93 20.42 33.50
N GLU A 602 19.78 20.56 34.16
CA GLU A 602 18.87 19.44 34.45
C GLU A 602 18.24 18.91 33.16
N ALA A 603 17.79 19.82 32.29
CA ALA A 603 17.24 19.49 30.99
C ALA A 603 18.27 18.74 30.10
N VAL A 604 19.53 19.18 30.10
CA VAL A 604 20.62 18.50 29.38
C VAL A 604 20.85 17.10 29.96
N SER A 605 20.97 16.97 31.28
CA SER A 605 21.17 15.67 31.93
C SER A 605 20.02 14.70 31.64
N GLN A 606 18.78 15.18 31.66
CA GLN A 606 17.62 14.36 31.35
C GLN A 606 17.60 13.97 29.86
N LEU A 607 17.90 14.89 28.95
CA LEU A 607 17.94 14.58 27.52
C LEU A 607 19.06 13.58 27.17
N GLN A 608 20.20 13.64 27.86
CA GLN A 608 21.28 12.65 27.73
C GLN A 608 20.91 11.26 28.26
N SER A 609 19.88 11.15 29.10
CA SER A 609 19.36 9.86 29.57
C SER A 609 18.32 9.25 28.64
N TRP A 610 17.99 9.89 27.52
CA TRP A 610 17.01 9.39 26.56
C TRP A 610 17.59 8.29 25.67
N ASN A 611 16.71 7.41 25.20
CA ASN A 611 17.09 6.34 24.29
C ASN A 611 17.50 6.94 22.94
N LEU A 612 18.64 6.48 22.42
CA LEU A 612 19.18 6.87 21.12
C LEU A 612 18.81 5.83 20.06
N TYR A 613 18.17 6.26 18.98
CA TYR A 613 17.87 5.45 17.82
C TYR A 613 18.51 6.04 16.56
N LEU A 614 18.99 5.17 15.67
CA LEU A 614 19.53 5.54 14.37
C LEU A 614 18.52 5.20 13.27
N ALA A 615 17.86 6.23 12.75
CA ALA A 615 16.99 6.13 11.60
C ALA A 615 17.78 6.59 10.37
N TYR A 616 18.35 5.69 9.57
CA TYR A 616 19.10 6.05 8.36
C TYR A 616 18.20 6.79 7.37
N ARG A 617 18.17 8.11 7.45
CA ARG A 617 17.40 8.99 6.58
C ARG A 617 18.18 9.27 5.30
N LEU A 618 19.49 9.50 5.38
CA LEU A 618 20.35 9.71 4.21
C LEU A 618 21.21 8.48 3.89
N ALA A 619 21.72 8.41 2.67
CA ALA A 619 22.54 7.29 2.19
C ALA A 619 23.70 6.98 3.17
N PRO A 620 24.12 5.71 3.32
CA PRO A 620 24.94 5.20 4.43
C PRO A 620 26.38 5.73 4.54
N ALA A 621 26.75 6.78 3.80
CA ALA A 621 28.11 7.31 3.78
C ALA A 621 28.44 8.16 5.03
N GLU A 622 27.48 8.90 5.60
CA GLU A 622 27.70 9.75 6.79
C GLU A 622 26.46 9.79 7.68
N ILE A 623 26.62 9.53 8.99
CA ILE A 623 25.56 9.74 9.99
C ILE A 623 25.48 11.23 10.28
N THR A 624 24.33 11.82 9.99
CA THR A 624 24.02 13.21 10.29
C THR A 624 23.11 13.31 11.52
N PRO A 625 23.00 14.50 12.15
CA PRO A 625 22.01 14.76 13.20
C PRO A 625 20.57 14.39 12.81
N GLN A 626 20.22 14.42 11.53
CA GLN A 626 18.90 14.03 11.03
C GLN A 626 18.66 12.52 11.12
N ASP A 627 19.71 11.71 11.18
CA ASP A 627 19.64 10.26 11.30
C ASP A 627 19.48 9.79 12.76
N ILE A 628 19.50 10.74 13.71
CA ILE A 628 19.46 10.46 15.15
C ILE A 628 18.08 10.82 15.71
N LEU A 629 17.48 9.91 16.45
CA LEU A 629 16.24 10.13 17.17
C LEU A 629 16.45 9.86 18.67
N PHE A 630 16.25 10.87 19.50
CA PHE A 630 16.17 10.71 20.96
C PHE A 630 14.74 10.54 21.39
N ILE A 631 14.46 9.54 22.23
CA ILE A 631 13.13 9.27 22.77
C ILE A 631 13.20 9.14 24.28
N GLU A 632 12.31 9.87 24.95
CA GLU A 632 12.13 9.78 26.40
C GLU A 632 11.90 8.32 26.81
N PRO A 633 12.67 7.80 27.79
CA PRO A 633 12.51 6.44 28.23
C PRO A 633 11.10 6.29 28.83
N PRO A 634 10.47 5.11 28.68
CA PRO A 634 9.18 4.87 29.30
C PRO A 634 9.28 5.13 30.81
N VAL A 635 8.37 5.97 31.33
CA VAL A 635 8.29 6.22 32.78
C VAL A 635 7.96 4.88 33.44
N ALA A 636 8.82 4.43 34.36
CA ALA A 636 8.55 3.21 35.11
C ALA A 636 7.19 3.36 35.83
N ALA A 637 6.27 2.43 35.55
CA ALA A 637 4.92 2.42 36.08
C ALA A 637 4.88 2.15 37.59
#